data_AF-A0AA36NC89-F1
#
_entry.id   AF-A0AA36NC89-F1
#
_cell.length_a   1.000
_cell.length_b   1.000
_cell.length_c   1.000
_cell.angle_alpha   90.00
_cell.angle_beta   90.00
_cell.angle_gamma   90.00
#
_symmetry.space_group_name_H-M   'P 1'
#
loop_
_entity.id
_entity.type
_entity.pdbx_description
1 polymer ?
#
loop_
_entity_poly.entity_id
_entity_poly.type
_entity_poly.pdbx_seq_one_letter_code
_entity_poly.pdbx_strand_id
1 'polypeptide(L)'
;MPLPWKLNGKPERIPGYENRAITIRQLQDLAIYLQRLCKAGLLRFSCTRSKKKGFFGHRVQWAAVNMYILSNEVITKVIPHSDPDCPDDPVTGQSWYSWVEFLSCGPKRPKVFFSHWWGGHFRDFMTVVEKVQKDKRLSMYDGIWVCTFALCQFGEDLGARLDTSPFVKALLCADHVVLVVDRASGSLSRTWCAFELQLSAQESKALDLFAPTGKVGSEGASSVALLDAVEAWDIRSTEASNAADRRQILNRVAGIDELTGIKKDEQGRPVVDRGRKVLEDTRLDPHEQRALKGRPEFAHEALIFSEHQGNFEQLNSLVRGKVKNSFGAHLRTRGCKISDPAFRGITLGQLKKFFRHAMRKFRRSWDSILVSEIAAYVWQELKPKIHGEPCSFLETVAEAPVPPEVFVSYSNAGSFADLVRSLEWQAEAREFDDNTPFFFDILCIAQEEMRIVSDESFHTIAAQESEGILVCHGCDRGWVLHNIAAFLTTDKLVDFGSESGVLACTRPFRDGSWECGQFSKAQLQKLLLLKCDKVCMGSCSEEEFVHVKQRIAACFPHVPPQEAAALFEESLRRFATGPLLRGAASHGDRVFIRKVCAAPGMLITNKSNRGSLGEMPVHLAAASGDVHALRTCLDLKADPNAEDVMRERPLHYAALVGCAPAVQVLLRANADPTVRSAFMETPLDVARENAAAFLGVKTDTIQDLLSSAEELEWKLASAQAFNEDPEPLELDSAVLLSLREVPDERKLAETASAPVSQTQTQKFADQEIAAQSQEMDWLNLVICAFEKIGGGTMTKDALIETLSTLLKEDASLLVEALACGQQDIQVRDFLELLVQAK
;
A
#
# COMPACT_ATOMS: atom_id res chain seq x y z
N MET A 1 -27.09 0.52 -3.98
CA MET A 1 -27.16 -0.79 -3.29
C MET A 1 -28.09 -0.65 -2.10
N PRO A 2 -29.11 -1.52 -1.94
CA PRO A 2 -29.88 -1.58 -0.71
C PRO A 2 -28.98 -2.08 0.45
N LEU A 3 -29.15 -1.52 1.65
CA LEU A 3 -28.43 -1.98 2.83
C LEU A 3 -28.86 -3.42 3.16
N PRO A 4 -27.93 -4.36 3.38
CA PRO A 4 -28.27 -5.79 3.51
C PRO A 4 -29.07 -6.13 4.77
N TRP A 5 -29.17 -5.21 5.74
CA TRP A 5 -29.96 -5.34 6.97
C TRP A 5 -31.17 -4.40 7.01
N LYS A 6 -31.56 -3.79 5.89
CA LYS A 6 -32.75 -2.93 5.86
C LYS A 6 -33.99 -3.80 6.15
N LEU A 7 -34.69 -3.50 7.24
CA LEU A 7 -36.03 -4.03 7.47
C LEU A 7 -36.95 -3.44 6.40
N ASN A 8 -37.76 -4.28 5.75
CA ASN A 8 -38.66 -3.93 4.63
C ASN A 8 -39.84 -3.02 5.04
N GLY A 9 -39.56 -1.86 5.67
CA GLY A 9 -40.53 -0.87 6.12
C GLY A 9 -40.17 0.55 5.72
N LYS A 10 -41.16 1.46 5.80
CA LYS A 10 -40.93 2.91 5.72
C LYS A 10 -40.15 3.37 6.97
N PRO A 11 -39.25 4.37 6.87
CA PRO A 11 -38.59 4.94 8.04
C PRO A 11 -39.59 5.45 9.07
N GLU A 12 -39.28 5.28 10.36
CA GLU A 12 -40.14 5.75 11.45
C GLU A 12 -39.53 6.99 12.11
N ARG A 13 -40.34 8.05 12.28
CA ARG A 13 -39.91 9.29 12.94
C ARG A 13 -39.75 9.06 14.44
N ILE A 14 -38.64 9.49 15.01
CA ILE A 14 -38.37 9.47 16.45
C ILE A 14 -38.35 10.91 16.96
N PRO A 15 -39.43 11.40 17.61
CA PRO A 15 -39.57 12.82 17.97
C PRO A 15 -38.52 13.32 18.97
N GLY A 16 -38.10 12.47 19.93
CA GLY A 16 -37.08 12.82 20.93
C GLY A 16 -35.67 12.51 20.43
N TYR A 17 -34.82 13.53 20.26
CA TYR A 17 -33.43 13.38 19.84
C TYR A 17 -32.60 12.49 20.78
N GLU A 18 -32.91 12.56 22.07
CA GLU A 18 -32.35 11.72 23.11
C GLU A 18 -32.70 10.23 22.95
N ASN A 19 -33.73 9.89 22.17
CA ASN A 19 -34.14 8.52 21.90
C ASN A 19 -33.66 8.01 20.53
N ARG A 20 -32.78 8.76 19.85
CA ARG A 20 -32.17 8.37 18.58
C ARG A 20 -30.82 7.66 18.79
N ALA A 21 -30.81 6.61 19.62
CA ALA A 21 -29.61 5.82 19.87
C ALA A 21 -29.42 4.69 18.84
N ILE A 22 -28.23 4.61 18.24
CA ILE A 22 -27.85 3.50 17.34
C ILE A 22 -27.37 2.30 18.15
N THR A 23 -27.63 1.08 17.69
CA THR A 23 -27.10 -0.12 18.35
C THR A 23 -25.68 -0.45 17.90
N ILE A 24 -24.92 -1.11 18.79
CA ILE A 24 -23.56 -1.59 18.47
C ILE A 24 -23.61 -2.55 17.27
N ARG A 25 -24.63 -3.42 17.19
CA ARG A 25 -24.85 -4.31 16.05
C ARG A 25 -25.00 -3.56 14.73
N GLN A 26 -25.86 -2.53 14.69
CA GLN A 26 -26.05 -1.71 13.49
C GLN A 26 -24.75 -1.01 13.04
N LEU A 27 -23.90 -0.59 13.98
CA LEU A 27 -22.59 -0.01 13.67
C LEU A 27 -21.60 -1.03 13.12
N GLN A 28 -21.56 -2.25 13.68
CA GLN A 28 -20.73 -3.34 13.17
C GLN A 28 -21.15 -3.74 11.75
N ASP A 29 -22.45 -3.85 11.50
CA ASP A 29 -22.99 -4.14 10.18
C ASP A 29 -22.61 -3.02 9.18
N LEU A 30 -22.69 -1.75 9.58
CA LEU A 30 -22.21 -0.62 8.79
C LEU A 30 -20.71 -0.70 8.48
N ALA A 31 -19.86 -1.03 9.46
CA ALA A 31 -18.42 -1.18 9.24
C ALA A 31 -18.11 -2.27 8.20
N ILE A 32 -18.77 -3.44 8.30
CA ILE A 32 -18.62 -4.54 7.34
C ILE A 32 -19.03 -4.09 5.94
N TYR A 33 -20.14 -3.35 5.81
CA TYR A 33 -20.59 -2.84 4.52
C TYR A 33 -19.63 -1.83 3.91
N LEU A 34 -19.10 -0.90 4.71
CA LEU A 34 -18.11 0.07 4.24
C LEU A 34 -16.82 -0.62 3.77
N GLN A 35 -16.33 -1.61 4.52
CA GLN A 35 -15.18 -2.42 4.10
C GLN A 35 -15.44 -3.09 2.73
N ARG A 36 -16.63 -3.64 2.51
CA ARG A 36 -17.03 -4.24 1.22
C ARG A 36 -17.07 -3.20 0.10
N LEU A 37 -17.64 -2.01 0.33
CA LEU A 37 -17.67 -0.94 -0.67
C LEU A 37 -16.27 -0.44 -1.04
N CYS A 38 -15.38 -0.28 -0.06
CA CYS A 38 -13.99 0.10 -0.29
C CYS A 38 -13.25 -0.99 -1.08
N LYS A 39 -13.38 -2.27 -0.67
CA LYS A 39 -12.73 -3.41 -1.33
C LYS A 39 -13.19 -3.58 -2.78
N ALA A 40 -14.47 -3.36 -3.05
CA ALA A 40 -15.03 -3.39 -4.41
C ALA A 40 -14.72 -2.13 -5.24
N GLY A 41 -14.12 -1.09 -4.66
CA GLY A 41 -13.84 0.18 -5.35
C GLY A 41 -15.09 1.00 -5.70
N LEU A 42 -16.21 0.73 -5.00
CA LEU A 42 -17.50 1.37 -5.21
C LEU A 42 -17.65 2.66 -4.40
N LEU A 43 -17.00 2.76 -3.23
CA LEU A 43 -16.99 4.01 -2.47
C LEU A 43 -16.00 5.00 -3.11
N ARG A 44 -16.52 6.12 -3.62
CA ARG A 44 -15.74 7.15 -4.31
C ARG A 44 -16.11 8.53 -3.80
N PHE A 45 -15.14 9.44 -3.80
CA PHE A 45 -15.37 10.84 -3.46
C PHE A 45 -16.26 11.51 -4.51
N SER A 46 -17.39 12.06 -4.08
CA SER A 46 -18.33 12.79 -4.94
C SER A 46 -18.29 14.30 -4.75
N CYS A 47 -17.66 14.79 -3.68
CA CYS A 47 -17.69 16.21 -3.35
C CYS A 47 -16.38 16.95 -3.68
N THR A 48 -16.50 18.07 -4.40
CA THR A 48 -15.43 19.06 -4.61
C THR A 48 -15.12 19.91 -3.36
N ARG A 49 -15.89 19.79 -2.27
CA ARG A 49 -15.70 20.55 -1.00
C ARG A 49 -14.64 19.99 -0.07
N SER A 50 -14.04 18.83 -0.34
CA SER A 50 -12.80 18.45 0.34
C SER A 50 -11.78 19.57 0.08
N LYS A 51 -11.24 20.19 1.14
CA LYS A 51 -10.29 21.32 1.05
C LYS A 51 -9.05 20.99 0.21
N LYS A 52 -8.84 19.73 -0.16
CA LYS A 52 -7.86 19.29 -1.16
C LYS A 52 -8.55 19.15 -2.53
N LYS A 53 -8.42 20.18 -3.38
CA LYS A 53 -8.78 20.11 -4.81
C LYS A 53 -8.11 18.87 -5.43
N GLY A 54 -8.86 18.00 -6.11
CA GLY A 54 -8.29 16.91 -6.93
C GLY A 54 -8.83 15.49 -6.74
N PHE A 55 -9.65 15.22 -5.72
CA PHE A 55 -10.05 13.84 -5.39
C PHE A 55 -11.38 13.35 -6.00
N PHE A 56 -12.04 14.13 -6.87
CA PHE A 56 -13.35 13.75 -7.44
C PHE A 56 -13.26 12.44 -8.24
N GLY A 57 -14.13 11.47 -7.94
CA GLY A 57 -14.18 10.17 -8.61
C GLY A 57 -13.16 9.14 -8.12
N HIS A 58 -12.21 9.52 -7.25
CA HIS A 58 -11.21 8.59 -6.69
C HIS A 58 -11.83 7.59 -5.71
N ARG A 59 -11.30 6.37 -5.69
CA ARG A 59 -11.69 5.31 -4.75
C ARG A 59 -11.29 5.69 -3.32
N VAL A 60 -12.20 5.52 -2.37
CA VAL A 60 -11.94 5.70 -0.95
C VAL A 60 -11.41 4.39 -0.38
N GLN A 61 -10.25 4.44 0.28
CA GLN A 61 -9.70 3.30 1.00
C GLN A 61 -10.33 3.18 2.40
N TRP A 62 -10.44 1.95 2.92
CA TRP A 62 -10.98 1.70 4.26
C TRP A 62 -10.25 2.49 5.36
N ALA A 63 -8.93 2.54 5.30
CA ALA A 63 -8.11 3.32 6.24
C ALA A 63 -8.44 4.82 6.25
N ALA A 64 -8.89 5.38 5.11
CA ALA A 64 -9.18 6.79 4.97
C ALA A 64 -10.60 7.18 5.42
N VAL A 65 -11.51 6.21 5.66
CA VAL A 65 -12.90 6.50 6.03
C VAL A 65 -12.95 7.19 7.40
N ASN A 66 -13.46 8.43 7.42
CA ASN A 66 -13.79 9.20 8.63
C ASN A 66 -15.28 9.56 8.62
N MET A 67 -15.78 10.23 9.67
CA MET A 67 -17.20 10.55 9.78
C MET A 67 -17.67 11.58 8.74
N TYR A 68 -16.79 12.48 8.26
CA TYR A 68 -17.12 13.38 7.16
C TYR A 68 -17.39 12.62 5.86
N ILE A 69 -16.55 11.64 5.53
CA ILE A 69 -16.74 10.79 4.34
C ILE A 69 -17.99 9.96 4.52
N LEU A 70 -18.20 9.38 5.71
CA LEU A 70 -19.39 8.57 6.00
C LEU A 70 -20.67 9.39 5.85
N SER A 71 -20.69 10.62 6.39
CA SER A 71 -21.83 11.53 6.23
C SER A 71 -22.06 11.90 4.76
N ASN A 72 -21.03 12.45 4.08
CA ASN A 72 -21.17 13.02 2.73
C ASN A 72 -21.28 11.99 1.60
N GLU A 73 -20.65 10.83 1.74
CA GLU A 73 -20.54 9.84 0.66
C GLU A 73 -21.47 8.65 0.85
N VAL A 74 -22.04 8.47 2.05
CA VAL A 74 -22.91 7.34 2.39
C VAL A 74 -24.26 7.81 2.93
N ILE A 75 -24.30 8.48 4.09
CA ILE A 75 -25.57 8.85 4.74
C ILE A 75 -26.43 9.72 3.83
N THR A 76 -25.88 10.83 3.33
CA THR A 76 -26.62 11.80 2.51
C THR A 76 -27.07 11.26 1.15
N LYS A 77 -26.43 10.20 0.64
CA LYS A 77 -26.82 9.54 -0.62
C LYS A 77 -27.86 8.44 -0.43
N VAL A 78 -27.92 7.86 0.77
CA VAL A 78 -28.87 6.80 1.11
C VAL A 78 -30.19 7.38 1.63
N ILE A 79 -30.12 8.45 2.42
CA ILE A 79 -31.31 9.14 2.93
C ILE A 79 -31.80 10.12 1.85
N PRO A 80 -33.04 10.00 1.36
CA PRO A 80 -33.57 10.88 0.32
C PRO A 80 -33.64 12.34 0.81
N HIS A 81 -33.20 13.27 -0.05
CA HIS A 81 -33.24 14.72 0.19
C HIS A 81 -34.67 15.31 0.25
N SER A 82 -35.65 14.61 -0.32
CA SER A 82 -37.06 14.99 -0.27
C SER A 82 -37.92 13.73 -0.28
N ASP A 83 -38.43 13.38 0.89
CA ASP A 83 -39.50 12.40 1.03
C ASP A 83 -40.77 13.17 1.37
N PRO A 84 -41.74 13.28 0.44
CA PRO A 84 -42.98 14.04 0.67
C PRO A 84 -43.87 13.40 1.76
N ASP A 85 -43.62 12.15 2.12
CA ASP A 85 -44.32 11.47 3.22
C ASP A 85 -43.60 11.65 4.58
N CYS A 86 -42.43 12.29 4.62
CA CYS A 86 -41.68 12.50 5.86
C CYS A 86 -42.34 13.61 6.70
N PRO A 87 -42.80 13.32 7.93
CA PRO A 87 -43.34 14.34 8.81
C PRO A 87 -42.27 15.37 9.18
N ASP A 88 -42.65 16.64 9.24
CA ASP A 88 -41.79 17.72 9.72
C ASP A 88 -41.30 17.43 11.16
N ASP A 89 -40.02 17.68 11.41
CA ASP A 89 -39.49 17.68 12.77
C ASP A 89 -40.22 18.73 13.60
N PRO A 90 -40.82 18.39 14.75
CA PRO A 90 -41.54 19.35 15.56
C PRO A 90 -40.63 20.43 16.19
N VAL A 91 -39.29 20.23 16.18
CA VAL A 91 -38.32 21.17 16.75
C VAL A 91 -37.62 21.99 15.66
N THR A 92 -37.21 21.36 14.56
CA THR A 92 -36.44 22.04 13.51
C THR A 92 -37.26 22.39 12.26
N GLY A 93 -38.48 21.89 12.13
CA GLY A 93 -39.32 22.05 10.94
C GLY A 93 -38.75 21.34 9.70
N GLN A 94 -37.79 20.43 9.88
CA GLN A 94 -37.12 19.73 8.79
C GLN A 94 -37.81 18.41 8.44
N SER A 95 -38.04 18.17 7.15
CA SER A 95 -38.67 16.96 6.62
C SER A 95 -37.66 15.86 6.28
N TRP A 96 -36.56 15.73 7.04
CA TRP A 96 -35.48 14.77 6.77
C TRP A 96 -35.28 13.81 7.95
N TYR A 97 -35.03 12.53 7.65
CA TYR A 97 -34.70 11.52 8.64
C TYR A 97 -33.22 11.54 9.03
N SER A 98 -32.91 11.21 10.28
CA SER A 98 -31.55 10.82 10.66
C SER A 98 -31.23 9.39 10.24
N TRP A 99 -29.95 9.01 10.30
CA TRP A 99 -29.54 7.63 10.01
C TRP A 99 -30.18 6.62 10.95
N VAL A 100 -30.37 6.97 12.22
CA VAL A 100 -31.03 6.11 13.22
C VAL A 100 -32.51 5.90 12.88
N GLU A 101 -33.23 6.96 12.50
CA GLU A 101 -34.64 6.88 12.08
C GLU A 101 -34.81 6.05 10.80
N PHE A 102 -33.80 6.07 9.92
CA PHE A 102 -33.79 5.24 8.72
C PHE A 102 -33.59 3.75 9.00
N LEU A 103 -32.92 3.39 10.11
CA LEU A 103 -32.55 2.00 10.41
C LEU A 103 -33.39 1.34 11.51
N SER A 104 -33.98 2.12 12.41
CA SER A 104 -34.57 1.61 13.66
C SER A 104 -36.08 1.43 13.55
N CYS A 105 -36.63 0.49 14.32
CA CYS A 105 -38.08 0.24 14.40
C CYS A 105 -38.73 0.90 15.62
N GLY A 106 -38.17 2.01 16.11
CA GLY A 106 -38.70 2.73 17.25
C GLY A 106 -37.64 3.43 18.11
N PRO A 107 -38.09 4.22 19.10
CA PRO A 107 -37.22 5.00 19.99
C PRO A 107 -36.37 4.09 20.89
N LYS A 108 -35.10 4.49 21.11
CA LYS A 108 -34.18 3.80 22.00
C LYS A 108 -33.35 4.80 22.81
N ARG A 109 -33.39 4.67 24.14
CA ARG A 109 -32.57 5.46 25.06
C ARG A 109 -31.10 5.03 24.99
N PRO A 110 -30.14 5.97 24.99
CA PRO A 110 -28.72 5.64 25.00
C PRO A 110 -28.25 5.26 26.40
N LYS A 111 -27.46 4.20 26.49
CA LYS A 111 -26.67 3.88 27.69
C LYS A 111 -25.38 4.70 27.75
N VAL A 112 -24.79 4.97 26.58
CA VAL A 112 -23.54 5.73 26.45
C VAL A 112 -23.72 6.86 25.44
N PHE A 113 -23.27 8.05 25.81
CA PHE A 113 -23.11 9.19 24.92
C PHE A 113 -21.65 9.27 24.45
N PHE A 114 -21.40 9.26 23.15
CA PHE A 114 -20.07 9.40 22.57
C PHE A 114 -19.82 10.83 22.09
N SER A 115 -18.93 11.53 22.78
CA SER A 115 -18.31 12.78 22.34
C SER A 115 -17.15 12.44 21.39
N HIS A 116 -17.19 12.90 20.14
CA HIS A 116 -16.17 12.56 19.15
C HIS A 116 -15.96 13.66 18.09
N TRP A 117 -14.84 13.58 17.37
CA TRP A 117 -14.55 14.44 16.22
C TRP A 117 -14.85 13.75 14.90
N TRP A 118 -15.41 14.49 13.94
CA TRP A 118 -15.78 13.94 12.64
C TRP A 118 -14.60 13.64 11.70
N GLY A 119 -13.46 14.31 11.91
CA GLY A 119 -12.25 14.01 11.15
C GLY A 119 -11.54 12.72 11.58
N GLY A 120 -11.90 12.17 12.75
CA GLY A 120 -11.34 10.92 13.24
C GLY A 120 -11.75 9.73 12.36
N HIS A 121 -10.83 8.77 12.23
CA HIS A 121 -11.07 7.57 11.42
C HIS A 121 -12.18 6.70 12.00
N PHE A 122 -13.07 6.22 11.14
CA PHE A 122 -14.21 5.40 11.55
C PHE A 122 -13.76 4.04 12.13
N ARG A 123 -12.67 3.46 11.60
CA ARG A 123 -12.08 2.23 12.16
C ARG A 123 -11.65 2.42 13.63
N ASP A 124 -11.00 3.54 13.92
CA ASP A 124 -10.46 3.87 15.24
C ASP A 124 -11.63 4.10 16.22
N PHE A 125 -12.70 4.75 15.75
CA PHE A 125 -13.94 4.89 16.51
C PHE A 125 -14.59 3.53 16.82
N MET A 126 -14.66 2.61 15.85
CA MET A 126 -15.21 1.26 16.07
C MET A 126 -14.41 0.47 17.11
N THR A 127 -13.08 0.55 17.08
CA THR A 127 -12.22 -0.06 18.11
C THR A 127 -12.54 0.50 19.50
N VAL A 128 -12.80 1.81 19.61
CA VAL A 128 -13.23 2.42 20.88
C VAL A 128 -14.60 1.90 21.31
N VAL A 129 -15.56 1.78 20.40
CA VAL A 129 -16.89 1.23 20.72
C VAL A 129 -16.80 -0.20 21.26
N GLU A 130 -15.98 -1.06 20.66
CA GLU A 130 -15.76 -2.44 21.13
C GLU A 130 -15.10 -2.50 22.51
N LYS A 131 -14.17 -1.59 22.78
CA LYS A 131 -13.51 -1.49 24.11
C LYS A 131 -14.47 -0.98 25.17
N VAL A 132 -15.28 0.03 24.85
CA VAL A 132 -16.35 0.53 25.73
C VAL A 132 -17.40 -0.55 25.97
N GLN A 133 -17.76 -1.32 24.95
CA GLN A 133 -18.68 -2.45 25.08
C GLN A 133 -18.19 -3.44 26.13
N LYS A 134 -16.90 -3.80 26.08
CA LYS A 134 -16.28 -4.71 27.06
C LYS A 134 -16.19 -4.07 28.46
N ASP A 135 -15.73 -2.83 28.57
CA ASP A 135 -15.57 -2.10 29.84
C ASP A 135 -16.92 -1.92 30.57
N LYS A 136 -17.96 -1.54 29.83
CA LYS A 136 -19.31 -1.25 30.35
C LYS A 136 -20.26 -2.46 30.30
N ARG A 137 -19.77 -3.63 29.87
CA ARG A 137 -20.55 -4.88 29.73
C ARG A 137 -21.84 -4.68 28.93
N LEU A 138 -21.77 -3.97 27.81
CA LEU A 138 -22.91 -3.66 26.96
C LEU A 138 -23.26 -4.85 26.05
N SER A 139 -24.55 -5.09 25.86
CA SER A 139 -25.07 -5.99 24.84
C SER A 139 -24.93 -5.37 23.44
N MET A 140 -24.82 -6.20 22.40
CA MET A 140 -24.77 -5.72 21.01
C MET A 140 -26.04 -4.96 20.57
N TYR A 141 -27.14 -5.09 21.33
CA TYR A 141 -28.41 -4.39 21.08
C TYR A 141 -28.62 -3.15 21.94
N ASP A 142 -27.68 -2.83 22.83
CA ASP A 142 -27.74 -1.61 23.62
C ASP A 142 -27.56 -0.38 22.73
N GLY A 143 -28.32 0.68 23.03
CA GLY A 143 -28.27 1.95 22.31
C GLY A 143 -27.10 2.81 22.78
N ILE A 144 -26.36 3.37 21.83
CA ILE A 144 -25.36 4.41 22.05
C ILE A 144 -25.71 5.64 21.23
N TRP A 145 -25.42 6.83 21.76
CA TRP A 145 -25.71 8.08 21.08
C TRP A 145 -24.43 8.63 20.44
N VAL A 146 -24.50 8.94 19.14
CA VAL A 146 -23.39 9.44 18.33
C VAL A 146 -23.96 10.47 17.35
N CYS A 147 -23.43 11.69 17.35
CA CYS A 147 -24.04 12.81 16.61
C CYS A 147 -24.12 12.55 15.09
N THR A 148 -23.11 11.89 14.49
CA THR A 148 -23.09 11.50 13.06
C THR A 148 -24.35 10.72 12.63
N PHE A 149 -24.91 9.91 13.53
CA PHE A 149 -26.03 9.01 13.21
C PHE A 149 -27.36 9.49 13.77
N ALA A 150 -27.34 10.15 14.92
CA ALA A 150 -28.54 10.62 15.61
C ALA A 150 -29.12 11.90 14.99
N LEU A 151 -28.26 12.77 14.43
CA LEU A 151 -28.66 14.05 13.84
C LEU A 151 -29.00 13.95 12.36
N CYS A 152 -29.88 14.85 11.91
CA CYS A 152 -30.13 15.07 10.49
C CYS A 152 -28.92 15.76 9.83
N GLN A 153 -28.32 15.10 8.85
CA GLN A 153 -27.08 15.56 8.21
C GLN A 153 -27.29 16.71 7.20
N PHE A 154 -28.55 17.11 6.94
CA PHE A 154 -28.91 18.14 5.96
C PHE A 154 -29.14 19.54 6.55
N GLY A 155 -29.13 19.67 7.89
CA GLY A 155 -29.29 20.96 8.55
C GLY A 155 -29.09 20.84 10.06
N GLU A 156 -27.85 20.91 10.52
CA GLU A 156 -27.53 20.94 11.95
C GLU A 156 -27.84 22.33 12.53
N ASP A 157 -28.75 22.41 13.49
CA ASP A 157 -28.93 23.59 14.34
C ASP A 157 -29.06 23.15 15.80
N LEU A 158 -28.46 23.92 16.70
CA LEU A 158 -28.50 23.71 18.16
C LEU A 158 -29.88 23.94 18.79
N GLY A 159 -30.88 24.24 17.96
CA GLY A 159 -32.09 24.91 18.41
C GLY A 159 -31.80 26.35 18.83
N ALA A 160 -32.84 27.08 19.22
CA ALA A 160 -32.68 28.47 19.65
C ALA A 160 -31.75 28.62 20.86
N ARG A 161 -31.75 27.63 21.77
CA ARG A 161 -30.96 27.62 23.01
C ARG A 161 -30.34 26.25 23.26
N LEU A 162 -29.19 26.22 23.93
CA LEU A 162 -28.39 25.02 24.12
C LEU A 162 -29.09 23.95 24.97
N ASP A 163 -29.89 24.34 25.96
CA ASP A 163 -30.68 23.44 26.83
C ASP A 163 -31.66 22.57 26.05
N THR A 164 -32.22 23.10 24.97
CA THR A 164 -33.12 22.38 24.07
C THR A 164 -32.40 21.54 23.01
N SER A 165 -31.07 21.67 22.91
CA SER A 165 -30.28 21.03 21.88
C SER A 165 -30.30 19.49 21.99
N PRO A 166 -30.18 18.78 20.86
CA PRO A 166 -30.11 17.32 20.86
C PRO A 166 -28.95 16.77 21.68
N PHE A 167 -27.83 17.50 21.73
CA PHE A 167 -26.64 17.13 22.49
C PHE A 167 -26.90 17.13 23.99
N VAL A 168 -27.47 18.22 24.53
CA VAL A 168 -27.78 18.33 25.96
C VAL A 168 -28.79 17.27 26.37
N LYS A 169 -29.88 17.13 25.60
CA LYS A 169 -30.92 16.13 25.91
C LYS A 169 -30.37 14.70 25.93
N ALA A 170 -29.59 14.33 24.92
CA ALA A 170 -29.00 13.00 24.84
C ALA A 170 -27.97 12.73 25.94
N LEU A 171 -27.11 13.70 26.24
CA LEU A 171 -26.09 13.58 27.29
C LEU A 171 -26.72 13.45 28.68
N LEU A 172 -27.75 14.24 28.97
CA LEU A 172 -28.51 14.13 30.22
C LEU A 172 -29.24 12.79 30.34
N CYS A 173 -29.72 12.23 29.23
CA CYS A 173 -30.39 10.93 29.22
C CYS A 173 -29.43 9.73 29.31
N ALA A 174 -28.17 9.86 28.91
CA ALA A 174 -27.20 8.78 28.95
C ALA A 174 -26.71 8.48 30.38
N ASP A 175 -26.38 7.21 30.63
CA ASP A 175 -25.85 6.75 31.91
C ASP A 175 -24.34 7.08 32.02
N HIS A 176 -23.63 6.98 30.89
CA HIS A 176 -22.20 7.27 30.78
C HIS A 176 -21.89 8.21 29.61
N VAL A 177 -20.82 9.00 29.77
CA VAL A 177 -20.26 9.84 28.70
C VAL A 177 -18.87 9.33 28.38
N VAL A 178 -18.59 9.11 27.10
CA VAL A 178 -17.27 8.73 26.60
C VAL A 178 -16.76 9.81 25.66
N LEU A 179 -15.60 10.37 25.97
CA LEU A 179 -14.84 11.17 25.02
C LEU A 179 -13.91 10.25 24.22
N VAL A 180 -14.11 10.22 22.90
CA VAL A 180 -13.21 9.57 21.96
C VAL A 180 -12.03 10.50 21.69
N VAL A 181 -10.85 10.07 22.11
CA VAL A 181 -9.58 10.74 21.86
C VAL A 181 -8.90 10.02 20.71
N ASP A 182 -8.83 10.69 19.57
CA ASP A 182 -8.07 10.23 18.42
C ASP A 182 -6.56 10.44 18.64
N ARG A 183 -5.73 9.81 17.82
CA ARG A 183 -4.26 9.82 17.96
C ARG A 183 -3.66 11.23 17.98
N ALA A 184 -4.28 12.17 17.26
CA ALA A 184 -3.84 13.56 17.18
C ALA A 184 -4.48 14.47 18.25
N SER A 185 -5.29 13.92 19.17
CA SER A 185 -6.10 14.71 20.11
C SER A 185 -7.00 15.75 19.43
N GLY A 186 -7.39 15.49 18.19
CA GLY A 186 -8.29 16.32 17.39
C GLY A 186 -9.63 16.56 18.07
N SER A 187 -10.16 15.62 18.85
CA SER A 187 -11.39 15.87 19.63
C SER A 187 -11.24 16.99 20.67
N LEU A 188 -10.08 17.13 21.30
CA LEU A 188 -9.80 18.20 22.26
C LEU A 188 -9.70 19.58 21.58
N SER A 189 -9.44 19.63 20.28
CA SER A 189 -9.45 20.88 19.52
C SER A 189 -10.85 21.39 19.17
N ARG A 190 -11.92 20.63 19.46
CA ARG A 190 -13.29 20.98 19.02
C ARG A 190 -14.10 21.62 20.14
N THR A 191 -14.73 22.77 19.83
CA THR A 191 -15.57 23.50 20.79
C THR A 191 -16.75 22.66 21.28
N TRP A 192 -17.27 21.77 20.43
CA TRP A 192 -18.34 20.83 20.78
C TRP A 192 -17.95 19.84 21.87
N CYS A 193 -16.83 19.14 21.70
CA CYS A 193 -16.34 18.20 22.69
C CYS A 193 -16.04 18.92 24.02
N ALA A 194 -15.53 20.15 23.95
CA ALA A 194 -15.30 20.99 25.13
C ALA A 194 -16.60 21.28 25.91
N PHE A 195 -17.68 21.62 25.20
CA PHE A 195 -18.99 21.85 25.80
C PHE A 195 -19.57 20.59 26.43
N GLU A 196 -19.47 19.44 25.76
CA GLU A 196 -19.96 18.15 26.29
C GLU A 196 -19.19 17.73 27.55
N LEU A 197 -17.88 17.96 27.58
CA LEU A 197 -17.05 17.74 28.78
C LEU A 197 -17.48 18.64 29.95
N GLN A 198 -17.74 19.92 29.67
CA GLN A 198 -18.24 20.86 30.67
C GLN A 198 -19.57 20.38 31.26
N LEU A 199 -20.53 20.07 30.39
CA LEU A 199 -21.87 19.66 30.81
C LEU A 199 -21.81 18.36 31.62
N SER A 200 -21.01 17.39 31.17
CA SER A 200 -20.77 16.15 31.92
C SER A 200 -20.19 16.41 33.30
N ALA A 201 -19.34 17.43 33.43
CA ALA A 201 -18.74 17.80 34.70
C ALA A 201 -19.72 18.51 35.64
N GLN A 202 -20.53 19.43 35.12
CA GLN A 202 -21.58 20.13 35.89
C GLN A 202 -22.65 19.17 36.40
N GLU A 203 -23.06 18.23 35.56
CA GLU A 203 -24.12 17.25 35.85
C GLU A 203 -23.61 16.00 36.57
N SER A 204 -22.33 16.00 36.99
CA SER A 204 -21.69 14.89 37.69
C SER A 204 -21.83 13.54 36.98
N LYS A 205 -21.87 13.55 35.63
CA LYS A 205 -21.94 12.34 34.82
C LYS A 205 -20.63 11.56 34.89
N ALA A 206 -20.74 10.23 34.83
CA ALA A 206 -19.59 9.35 34.69
C ALA A 206 -18.96 9.57 33.31
N LEU A 207 -17.80 10.22 33.30
CA LEU A 207 -17.04 10.57 32.10
C LEU A 207 -15.79 9.71 32.02
N ASP A 208 -15.64 8.96 30.93
CA ASP A 208 -14.43 8.22 30.60
C ASP A 208 -13.81 8.73 29.30
N LEU A 209 -12.48 8.70 29.22
CA LEU A 209 -11.74 9.00 28.00
C LEU A 209 -11.27 7.69 27.39
N PHE A 210 -11.47 7.51 26.09
CA PHE A 210 -11.02 6.33 25.36
C PHE A 210 -10.26 6.73 24.11
N ALA A 211 -9.10 6.09 23.92
CA ALA A 211 -8.38 6.07 22.66
C ALA A 211 -8.58 4.71 21.99
N PRO A 212 -8.31 4.57 20.68
CA PRO A 212 -8.35 3.27 19.98
C PRO A 212 -7.49 2.22 20.66
N THR A 213 -6.51 2.64 21.45
CA THR A 213 -5.55 1.80 22.16
C THR A 213 -6.06 1.32 23.51
N GLY A 214 -7.06 1.98 24.12
CA GLY A 214 -7.58 1.62 25.43
C GLY A 214 -8.31 2.75 26.14
N LYS A 215 -8.81 2.44 27.33
CA LYS A 215 -9.30 3.46 28.27
C LYS A 215 -8.13 4.30 28.74
N VAL A 216 -8.21 5.61 28.60
CA VAL A 216 -7.13 6.52 28.99
C VAL A 216 -6.82 6.36 30.49
N GLY A 217 -5.53 6.21 30.81
CA GLY A 217 -5.06 5.87 32.15
C GLY A 217 -4.88 4.36 32.43
N SER A 218 -5.28 3.49 31.50
CA SER A 218 -4.87 2.07 31.50
C SER A 218 -3.52 1.87 30.80
N GLU A 219 -2.86 0.71 31.00
CA GLU A 219 -1.55 0.38 30.38
C GLU A 219 -1.54 0.63 28.86
N GLY A 220 -2.61 0.28 28.15
CA GLY A 220 -2.70 0.42 26.70
C GLY A 220 -3.05 1.82 26.16
N ALA A 221 -3.38 2.81 27.00
CA ALA A 221 -3.75 4.17 26.53
C ALA A 221 -3.16 5.27 27.41
N SER A 222 -1.92 5.05 27.78
CA SER A 222 -1.12 5.94 28.61
C SER A 222 -0.08 6.65 27.76
N SER A 223 -0.47 7.75 27.10
CA SER A 223 0.44 8.55 26.27
C SER A 223 0.82 9.86 26.93
N VAL A 224 2.13 10.18 26.93
CA VAL A 224 2.62 11.50 27.36
C VAL A 224 2.06 12.60 26.45
N ALA A 225 1.91 12.32 25.15
CA ALA A 225 1.34 13.29 24.21
C ALA A 225 -0.12 13.66 24.55
N LEU A 226 -0.94 12.69 24.96
CA LEU A 226 -2.30 12.99 25.39
C LEU A 226 -2.32 13.71 26.73
N LEU A 227 -1.44 13.33 27.66
CA LEU A 227 -1.26 14.05 28.92
C LEU A 227 -0.90 15.52 28.67
N ASP A 228 0.12 15.77 27.85
CA ASP A 228 0.56 17.12 27.49
C ASP A 228 -0.55 17.90 26.76
N ALA A 229 -1.26 17.24 25.82
CA ALA A 229 -2.37 17.85 25.09
C ALA A 229 -3.51 18.27 26.02
N VAL A 230 -3.83 17.44 27.02
CA VAL A 230 -4.84 17.75 28.05
C VAL A 230 -4.33 18.82 29.02
N GLU A 231 -3.07 18.76 29.46
CA GLU A 231 -2.50 19.77 30.36
C GLU A 231 -2.44 21.15 29.73
N ALA A 232 -2.09 21.21 28.43
CA ALA A 232 -2.08 22.42 27.63
C ALA A 232 -3.47 22.86 27.17
N TRP A 233 -4.49 22.00 27.33
CA TRP A 233 -5.83 22.23 26.78
C TRP A 233 -6.48 23.49 27.32
N ASP A 234 -7.03 24.32 26.42
CA ASP A 234 -7.75 25.54 26.74
C ASP A 234 -8.98 25.65 25.82
N ILE A 235 -10.17 25.78 26.41
CA ILE A 235 -11.42 25.92 25.64
C ILE A 235 -11.36 27.10 24.66
N ARG A 236 -10.62 28.18 25.01
CA ARG A 236 -10.49 29.38 24.17
C ARG A 236 -9.84 29.07 22.82
N SER A 237 -8.92 28.11 22.76
CA SER A 237 -8.23 27.71 21.52
C SER A 237 -8.96 26.66 20.69
N THR A 238 -10.15 26.21 21.11
CA THR A 238 -10.92 25.23 20.35
C THR A 238 -11.52 25.84 19.08
N GLU A 239 -12.03 25.03 18.16
CA GLU A 239 -12.71 25.50 16.95
C GLU A 239 -14.04 24.76 16.71
N ALA A 240 -14.99 25.44 16.07
CA ALA A 240 -16.23 24.84 15.56
C ALA A 240 -16.34 25.03 14.04
N SER A 241 -17.07 24.12 13.39
CA SER A 241 -17.34 24.21 11.94
C SER A 241 -18.26 25.39 11.60
N ASN A 242 -19.05 25.84 12.57
CA ASN A 242 -19.95 26.98 12.48
C ASN A 242 -19.57 28.01 13.56
N ALA A 243 -19.34 29.25 13.14
CA ALA A 243 -18.94 30.33 14.04
C ALA A 243 -20.06 30.75 15.01
N ALA A 244 -21.33 30.66 14.59
CA ALA A 244 -22.46 31.00 15.46
C ALA A 244 -22.61 29.99 16.61
N ASP A 245 -22.38 28.70 16.35
CA ASP A 245 -22.46 27.68 17.40
C ASP A 245 -21.32 27.84 18.41
N ARG A 246 -20.11 28.15 17.92
CA ARG A 246 -18.99 28.54 18.79
C ARG A 246 -19.38 29.70 19.69
N ARG A 247 -19.98 30.76 19.12
CA ARG A 247 -20.42 31.94 19.88
C ARG A 247 -21.40 31.56 20.99
N GLN A 248 -22.43 30.76 20.68
CA GLN A 248 -23.40 30.32 21.68
C GLN A 248 -22.75 29.58 22.85
N ILE A 249 -21.85 28.63 22.56
CA ILE A 249 -21.15 27.84 23.57
C ILE A 249 -20.25 28.73 24.44
N LEU A 250 -19.45 29.60 23.82
CA LEU A 250 -18.52 30.45 24.58
C LEU A 250 -19.27 31.47 25.45
N ASN A 251 -20.40 32.01 24.98
CA ASN A 251 -21.28 32.86 25.79
C ASN A 251 -21.81 32.10 27.02
N ARG A 252 -22.23 30.84 26.83
CA ARG A 252 -22.68 29.98 27.93
C ARG A 252 -21.59 29.71 28.96
N VAL A 253 -20.36 29.50 28.50
CA VAL A 253 -19.17 29.32 29.36
C VAL A 253 -18.85 30.60 30.12
N ALA A 254 -18.93 31.76 29.45
CA ALA A 254 -18.71 33.06 30.07
C ALA A 254 -19.81 33.42 31.10
N GLY A 255 -20.96 32.74 31.07
CA GLY A 255 -22.08 33.00 31.97
C GLY A 255 -22.98 34.16 31.52
N ILE A 256 -22.92 34.52 30.24
CA ILE A 256 -23.76 35.55 29.62
C ILE A 256 -24.87 34.91 28.76
N ASP A 257 -25.81 35.70 28.26
CA ASP A 257 -26.89 35.16 27.42
C ASP A 257 -26.32 34.55 26.12
N GLU A 258 -26.74 33.32 25.83
CA GLU A 258 -26.24 32.49 24.72
C GLU A 258 -26.43 33.17 23.35
N LEU A 259 -27.44 34.03 23.22
CA LEU A 259 -27.78 34.72 21.98
C LEU A 259 -27.07 36.08 21.80
N THR A 260 -26.18 36.45 22.70
CA THR A 260 -25.42 37.72 22.60
C THR A 260 -24.49 37.68 21.37
N GLY A 261 -24.56 38.70 20.51
CA GLY A 261 -23.78 38.78 19.27
C GLY A 261 -24.33 37.92 18.12
N ILE A 262 -25.54 37.36 18.27
CA ILE A 262 -26.29 36.67 17.20
C ILE A 262 -27.41 37.59 16.73
N LYS A 263 -27.49 37.79 15.41
CA LYS A 263 -28.45 38.69 14.79
C LYS A 263 -29.88 38.22 15.10
N LYS A 264 -30.74 39.15 15.52
CA LYS A 264 -32.16 38.89 15.82
C LYS A 264 -33.09 39.57 14.80
N ASP A 265 -34.24 38.96 14.55
CA ASP A 265 -35.34 39.53 13.77
C ASP A 265 -36.11 40.58 14.58
N GLU A 266 -37.10 41.23 13.97
CA GLU A 266 -37.96 42.23 14.63
C GLU A 266 -38.78 41.66 15.80
N GLN A 267 -38.95 40.33 15.86
CA GLN A 267 -39.60 39.62 16.96
C GLN A 267 -38.61 39.10 18.02
N GLY A 268 -37.32 39.43 17.90
CA GLY A 268 -36.27 39.03 18.84
C GLY A 268 -35.77 37.58 18.68
N ARG A 269 -36.14 36.89 17.59
CA ARG A 269 -35.69 35.52 17.30
C ARG A 269 -34.40 35.52 16.48
N PRO A 270 -33.51 34.53 16.65
CA PRO A 270 -32.28 34.45 15.85
C PRO A 270 -32.55 34.40 14.35
N VAL A 271 -31.87 35.24 13.58
CA VAL A 271 -31.93 35.22 12.10
C VAL A 271 -31.14 34.01 11.60
N VAL A 272 -31.78 33.22 10.75
CA VAL A 272 -31.23 32.01 10.16
C VAL A 272 -31.13 32.17 8.65
N ASP A 273 -29.93 31.99 8.08
CA ASP A 273 -29.68 31.93 6.63
C ASP A 273 -29.21 30.53 6.24
N ARG A 274 -29.91 29.89 5.29
CA ARG A 274 -29.68 28.50 4.85
C ARG A 274 -29.52 27.50 6.01
N GLY A 275 -30.35 27.66 7.04
CA GLY A 275 -30.33 26.80 8.23
C GLY A 275 -29.23 27.13 9.26
N ARG A 276 -28.51 28.25 9.13
CA ARG A 276 -27.46 28.67 10.08
C ARG A 276 -27.71 30.05 10.65
N LYS A 277 -27.48 30.20 11.96
CA LYS A 277 -27.56 31.49 12.67
C LYS A 277 -26.52 32.48 12.13
N VAL A 278 -26.89 33.75 12.04
CA VAL A 278 -26.03 34.83 11.53
C VAL A 278 -25.43 35.63 12.69
N LEU A 279 -24.12 35.87 12.67
CA LEU A 279 -23.42 36.71 13.65
C LEU A 279 -23.60 38.20 13.35
N GLU A 280 -23.58 39.03 14.39
CA GLU A 280 -23.66 40.50 14.28
C GLU A 280 -22.31 41.13 13.89
N ASP A 281 -21.20 40.46 14.19
CA ASP A 281 -19.84 40.94 13.95
C ASP A 281 -19.08 40.11 12.91
N THR A 282 -18.13 40.77 12.23
CA THR A 282 -17.20 40.14 11.29
C THR A 282 -15.88 39.79 11.99
N ARG A 283 -15.10 38.88 11.41
CA ARG A 283 -13.75 38.55 11.92
C ARG A 283 -12.86 39.79 11.92
N LEU A 284 -12.02 39.92 12.95
CA LEU A 284 -11.00 40.97 13.05
C LEU A 284 -10.05 40.93 11.87
N ASP A 285 -9.51 42.07 11.46
CA ASP A 285 -8.60 42.15 10.33
C ASP A 285 -7.21 41.52 10.66
N PRO A 286 -6.37 41.19 9.66
CA PRO A 286 -5.06 40.56 9.92
C PRO A 286 -4.10 41.42 10.77
N HIS A 287 -4.32 42.73 10.87
CA HIS A 287 -3.48 43.65 11.63
C HIS A 287 -3.88 43.63 13.12
N GLU A 288 -5.17 43.63 13.42
CA GLU A 288 -5.78 43.42 14.74
C GLU A 288 -5.48 42.02 15.29
N GLN A 289 -5.48 41.00 14.42
CA GLN A 289 -5.10 39.63 14.77
C GLN A 289 -3.64 39.52 15.26
N ARG A 290 -2.70 40.34 14.76
CA ARG A 290 -1.30 40.33 15.21
C ARG A 290 -1.13 40.81 16.64
N ALA A 291 -1.95 41.76 17.10
CA ALA A 291 -1.97 42.21 18.49
C ALA A 291 -2.44 41.10 19.45
N LEU A 292 -3.25 40.15 18.97
CA LEU A 292 -3.78 39.00 19.70
C LEU A 292 -2.99 37.70 19.47
N LYS A 293 -1.69 37.78 19.12
CA LYS A 293 -0.81 36.62 18.85
C LYS A 293 -1.31 35.69 17.73
N GLY A 294 -2.01 36.23 16.72
CA GLY A 294 -2.39 35.50 15.51
C GLY A 294 -3.61 34.60 15.65
N ARG A 295 -4.45 34.78 16.67
CA ARG A 295 -5.71 34.03 16.79
C ARG A 295 -6.80 34.67 15.92
N PRO A 296 -7.52 33.91 15.07
CA PRO A 296 -8.53 34.43 14.14
C PRO A 296 -9.86 34.70 14.86
N GLU A 297 -9.83 35.52 15.91
CA GLU A 297 -10.96 35.73 16.81
C GLU A 297 -11.90 36.84 16.30
N PHE A 298 -13.18 36.73 16.66
CA PHE A 298 -14.16 37.80 16.50
C PHE A 298 -14.01 38.82 17.64
N ALA A 299 -14.37 40.08 17.40
CA ALA A 299 -14.24 41.15 18.40
C ALA A 299 -14.95 40.80 19.73
N HIS A 300 -16.14 40.21 19.64
CA HIS A 300 -16.89 39.76 20.81
C HIS A 300 -16.18 38.63 21.58
N GLU A 301 -15.54 37.68 20.89
CA GLU A 301 -14.83 36.57 21.56
C GLU A 301 -13.64 37.10 22.35
N ALA A 302 -12.88 38.04 21.79
CA ALA A 302 -11.77 38.69 22.48
C ALA A 302 -12.23 39.44 23.73
N LEU A 303 -13.41 40.09 23.69
CA LEU A 303 -13.99 40.79 24.83
C LEU A 303 -14.40 39.83 25.95
N ILE A 304 -15.15 38.76 25.65
CA ILE A 304 -15.58 37.83 26.70
C ILE A 304 -14.41 37.08 27.33
N PHE A 305 -13.33 36.82 26.57
CA PHE A 305 -12.14 36.19 27.12
C PHE A 305 -11.39 37.06 28.12
N SER A 306 -11.43 38.39 27.97
CA SER A 306 -10.82 39.33 28.91
C SER A 306 -11.73 39.61 30.11
N GLU A 307 -13.03 39.83 29.88
CA GLU A 307 -13.98 40.19 30.95
C GLU A 307 -14.38 39.01 31.85
N HIS A 308 -14.41 37.79 31.30
CA HIS A 308 -14.87 36.58 32.01
C HIS A 308 -13.78 35.52 32.21
N GLN A 309 -12.51 35.94 32.29
CA GLN A 309 -11.34 35.04 32.38
C GLN A 309 -11.50 33.96 33.48
N GLY A 310 -12.04 34.31 34.64
CA GLY A 310 -12.24 33.39 35.77
C GLY A 310 -13.13 32.19 35.44
N ASN A 311 -14.20 32.39 34.66
CA ASN A 311 -15.12 31.31 34.28
C ASN A 311 -14.45 30.30 33.32
N PHE A 312 -13.68 30.82 32.36
CA PHE A 312 -12.90 29.98 31.44
C PHE A 312 -11.78 29.21 32.16
N GLU A 313 -11.07 29.85 33.09
CA GLU A 313 -10.02 29.20 33.89
C GLU A 313 -10.58 28.14 34.83
N GLN A 314 -11.73 28.42 35.46
CA GLN A 314 -12.43 27.44 36.30
C GLN A 314 -12.78 26.18 35.50
N LEU A 315 -13.31 26.36 34.27
CA LEU A 315 -13.63 25.23 33.40
C LEU A 315 -12.38 24.47 32.96
N ASN A 316 -11.35 25.18 32.49
CA ASN A 316 -10.09 24.57 32.09
C ASN A 316 -9.49 23.75 33.25
N SER A 317 -9.49 24.28 34.47
CA SER A 317 -9.02 23.59 35.67
C SER A 317 -9.86 22.35 36.01
N LEU A 318 -11.19 22.44 35.90
CA LEU A 318 -12.10 21.33 36.15
C LEU A 318 -11.85 20.15 35.20
N VAL A 319 -11.73 20.42 33.90
CA VAL A 319 -11.48 19.39 32.88
C VAL A 319 -10.08 18.81 33.04
N ARG A 320 -9.05 19.66 33.16
CA ARG A 320 -7.67 19.21 33.42
C ARG A 320 -7.60 18.36 34.69
N GLY A 321 -8.29 18.74 35.75
CA GLY A 321 -8.35 18.00 37.01
C GLY A 321 -9.02 16.63 36.88
N LYS A 322 -10.20 16.55 36.24
CA LYS A 322 -10.88 15.27 35.99
C LYS A 322 -10.04 14.31 35.15
N VAL A 323 -9.40 14.84 34.11
CA VAL A 323 -8.55 14.02 33.24
C VAL A 323 -7.27 13.61 33.97
N LYS A 324 -6.60 14.52 34.69
CA LYS A 324 -5.45 14.18 35.56
C LYS A 324 -5.79 13.11 36.58
N ASN A 325 -6.96 13.16 37.21
CA ASN A 325 -7.39 12.12 38.15
C ASN A 325 -7.65 10.76 37.47
N SER A 326 -7.94 10.76 36.17
CA SER A 326 -8.06 9.54 35.37
C SER A 326 -6.69 8.94 35.02
N PHE A 327 -5.63 9.76 35.02
CA PHE A 327 -4.25 9.34 34.87
C PHE A 327 -3.62 9.06 36.24
N GLY A 328 -3.35 7.81 36.57
CA GLY A 328 -2.70 7.46 37.85
C GLY A 328 -1.34 8.17 38.05
N ALA A 329 -0.83 8.17 39.29
CA ALA A 329 0.43 8.83 39.68
C ALA A 329 1.70 8.32 38.93
N HIS A 330 1.58 7.27 38.11
CA HIS A 330 2.69 6.54 37.49
C HIS A 330 3.18 7.09 36.14
N LEU A 331 2.52 8.09 35.54
CA LEU A 331 2.71 8.39 34.10
C LEU A 331 3.67 9.54 33.73
N ARG A 332 4.66 9.86 34.58
CA ARG A 332 5.67 10.89 34.25
C ARG A 332 6.88 10.37 33.47
N THR A 333 6.90 9.11 33.02
CA THR A 333 8.02 8.56 32.26
C THR A 333 7.70 8.53 30.76
N ARG A 334 8.68 8.90 29.92
CA ARG A 334 8.56 8.79 28.46
C ARG A 334 8.43 7.33 28.03
N GLY A 335 7.53 7.08 27.08
CA GLY A 335 7.28 5.76 26.48
C GLY A 335 5.93 5.15 26.86
N CYS A 336 5.42 4.27 26.01
CA CYS A 336 4.19 3.52 26.20
C CYS A 336 4.53 2.02 26.10
N LYS A 337 4.21 1.23 27.13
CA LYS A 337 4.38 -0.23 27.09
C LYS A 337 3.23 -0.83 26.28
N ILE A 338 3.55 -1.62 25.26
CA ILE A 338 2.61 -2.16 24.27
C ILE A 338 2.74 -3.67 24.32
N SER A 339 1.79 -4.34 24.98
CA SER A 339 1.81 -5.81 25.11
C SER A 339 1.49 -6.54 23.81
N ASP A 340 0.68 -5.93 22.94
CA ASP A 340 0.23 -6.55 21.70
C ASP A 340 1.15 -6.19 20.51
N PRO A 341 1.88 -7.15 19.90
CA PRO A 341 2.72 -6.93 18.73
C PRO A 341 1.99 -6.26 17.56
N ALA A 342 0.69 -6.54 17.41
CA ALA A 342 -0.15 -6.00 16.36
C ALA A 342 -0.19 -4.46 16.37
N PHE A 343 0.13 -3.84 17.51
CA PHE A 343 0.06 -2.38 17.70
C PHE A 343 1.44 -1.75 17.92
N ARG A 344 2.51 -2.42 17.49
CA ARG A 344 3.88 -1.90 17.58
C ARG A 344 4.39 -1.33 16.25
N GLY A 345 3.71 -0.33 15.73
CA GLY A 345 4.14 0.45 14.57
C GLY A 345 4.95 1.69 14.96
N ILE A 346 6.16 1.82 14.42
CA ILE A 346 6.99 3.03 14.52
C ILE A 346 6.70 3.98 13.36
N THR A 347 6.37 5.23 13.64
CA THR A 347 6.06 6.21 12.58
C THR A 347 7.29 6.55 11.75
N LEU A 348 7.08 6.90 10.47
CA LEU A 348 8.15 7.34 9.58
C LEU A 348 8.96 8.51 10.16
N GLY A 349 8.30 9.46 10.83
CA GLY A 349 8.96 10.58 11.51
C GLY A 349 9.83 10.14 12.69
N GLN A 350 9.40 9.15 13.47
CA GLN A 350 10.21 8.53 14.53
C GLN A 350 11.40 7.76 13.95
N LEU A 351 11.20 6.98 12.89
CA LEU A 351 12.27 6.28 12.16
C LEU A 351 13.34 7.25 11.66
N LYS A 352 12.95 8.32 10.95
CA LYS A 352 13.87 9.36 10.47
C LYS A 352 14.66 10.03 11.62
N LYS A 353 14.06 10.20 12.79
CA LYS A 353 14.77 10.69 13.99
C LYS A 353 15.78 9.67 14.51
N PHE A 354 15.39 8.40 14.58
CA PHE A 354 16.29 7.31 14.97
C PHE A 354 17.47 7.17 14.00
N PHE A 355 17.23 7.17 12.69
CA PHE A 355 18.29 7.10 11.67
C PHE A 355 19.31 8.22 11.82
N ARG A 356 18.85 9.46 12.04
CA ARG A 356 19.75 10.60 12.34
C ARG A 356 20.53 10.46 13.63
N HIS A 357 19.99 9.76 14.63
CA HIS A 357 20.69 9.47 15.87
C HIS A 357 21.77 8.41 15.64
N ALA A 358 21.41 7.28 15.01
CA ALA A 358 22.33 6.21 14.66
C ALA A 358 23.49 6.73 13.79
N MET A 359 23.23 7.58 12.80
CA MET A 359 24.28 8.18 11.96
C MET A 359 25.35 8.93 12.76
N ARG A 360 24.96 9.65 13.83
CA ARG A 360 25.92 10.39 14.68
C ARG A 360 26.75 9.47 15.57
N LYS A 361 26.22 8.29 15.91
CA LYS A 361 26.85 7.32 16.81
C LYS A 361 28.05 6.61 16.16
N PHE A 362 27.88 6.07 14.95
CA PHE A 362 28.89 5.20 14.34
C PHE A 362 30.11 5.94 13.74
N ARG A 363 30.00 7.25 13.46
CA ARG A 363 31.12 8.10 12.97
C ARG A 363 31.92 7.51 11.77
N ARG A 364 31.28 6.67 10.95
CA ARG A 364 31.83 6.03 9.75
C ARG A 364 30.87 6.20 8.58
N SER A 365 31.32 5.89 7.36
CA SER A 365 30.46 5.96 6.17
C SER A 365 29.23 5.09 6.34
N TRP A 366 28.07 5.61 5.95
CA TRP A 366 26.78 4.97 6.13
C TRP A 366 26.67 3.64 5.38
N ASP A 367 27.29 3.58 4.19
CA ASP A 367 27.31 2.37 3.37
C ASP A 367 28.09 1.21 4.02
N SER A 368 28.99 1.52 4.97
CA SER A 368 29.82 0.53 5.68
C SER A 368 29.19 -0.03 6.95
N ILE A 369 28.00 0.43 7.33
CA ILE A 369 27.29 -0.02 8.54
C ILE A 369 26.29 -1.11 8.13
N LEU A 370 26.40 -2.27 8.77
CA LEU A 370 25.47 -3.37 8.58
C LEU A 370 24.23 -3.20 9.46
N VAL A 371 23.10 -3.74 9.01
CA VAL A 371 21.87 -3.73 9.81
C VAL A 371 22.04 -4.49 11.13
N SER A 372 22.86 -5.56 11.15
CA SER A 372 23.22 -6.29 12.37
C SER A 372 23.96 -5.44 13.41
N GLU A 373 24.77 -4.46 12.98
CA GLU A 373 25.45 -3.52 13.89
C GLU A 373 24.45 -2.55 14.52
N ILE A 374 23.41 -2.12 13.76
CA ILE A 374 22.31 -1.31 14.31
C ILE A 374 21.50 -2.12 15.33
N ALA A 375 21.22 -3.39 15.03
CA ALA A 375 20.52 -4.29 15.94
C ALA A 375 21.30 -4.46 17.26
N ALA A 376 22.61 -4.69 17.18
CA ALA A 376 23.49 -4.78 18.34
C ALA A 376 23.51 -3.45 19.13
N TYR A 377 23.59 -2.31 18.46
CA TYR A 377 23.53 -1.00 19.13
C TYR A 377 22.21 -0.81 19.89
N VAL A 378 21.06 -1.16 19.30
CA VAL A 378 19.75 -1.04 19.96
C VAL A 378 19.66 -1.98 21.16
N TRP A 379 19.94 -3.26 21.00
CA TRP A 379 19.70 -4.24 22.06
C TRP A 379 20.81 -4.31 23.11
N GLN A 380 22.06 -4.05 22.75
CA GLN A 380 23.20 -4.20 23.66
C GLN A 380 23.70 -2.88 24.23
N GLU A 381 23.57 -1.76 23.52
CA GLU A 381 24.01 -0.46 24.03
C GLU A 381 22.86 0.40 24.56
N LEU A 382 21.80 0.60 23.77
CA LEU A 382 20.66 1.41 24.20
C LEU A 382 19.84 0.72 25.30
N LYS A 383 19.70 -0.61 25.24
CA LYS A 383 18.96 -1.46 26.20
C LYS A 383 17.66 -0.77 26.66
N PRO A 384 16.68 -0.58 25.77
CA PRO A 384 15.51 0.24 26.04
C PRO A 384 14.73 -0.29 27.25
N LYS A 385 14.34 0.62 28.15
CA LYS A 385 13.59 0.29 29.37
C LYS A 385 12.49 1.29 29.65
N ILE A 386 11.35 0.80 30.11
CA ILE A 386 10.26 1.60 30.68
C ILE A 386 10.07 1.15 32.12
N HIS A 387 10.11 2.09 33.08
CA HIS A 387 10.03 1.80 34.51
C HIS A 387 11.07 0.77 35.03
N GLY A 388 12.22 0.66 34.36
CA GLY A 388 13.28 -0.30 34.70
C GLY A 388 13.08 -1.69 34.10
N GLU A 389 11.94 -1.97 33.49
CA GLU A 389 11.65 -3.21 32.77
C GLU A 389 12.14 -3.13 31.32
N PRO A 390 12.68 -4.23 30.76
CA PRO A 390 13.03 -4.34 29.35
C PRO A 390 11.83 -4.07 28.43
N CYS A 391 12.07 -3.36 27.33
CA CYS A 391 11.06 -3.08 26.31
C CYS A 391 11.72 -2.91 24.93
N SER A 392 10.91 -2.80 23.88
CA SER A 392 11.39 -2.43 22.55
C SER A 392 11.78 -0.94 22.48
N PHE A 393 12.62 -0.56 21.51
CA PHE A 393 12.96 0.85 21.33
C PHE A 393 11.73 1.70 21.00
N LEU A 394 10.84 1.18 20.16
CA LEU A 394 9.57 1.81 19.80
C LEU A 394 8.81 2.22 21.05
N GLU A 395 8.62 1.32 22.01
CA GLU A 395 7.86 1.61 23.23
C GLU A 395 8.42 2.83 23.98
N THR A 396 9.75 3.05 23.98
CA THR A 396 10.35 4.22 24.65
C THR A 396 10.05 5.57 23.96
N VAL A 397 9.72 5.54 22.67
CA VAL A 397 9.40 6.72 21.87
C VAL A 397 7.94 6.76 21.44
N ALA A 398 7.18 5.70 21.69
CA ALA A 398 5.78 5.55 21.34
C ALA A 398 4.95 6.52 22.15
N GLU A 399 4.13 7.27 21.44
CA GLU A 399 3.09 8.06 22.07
C GLU A 399 1.93 7.13 22.42
N ALA A 400 1.46 6.29 21.50
CA ALA A 400 0.41 5.31 21.76
C ALA A 400 0.62 4.02 20.92
N PRO A 401 -0.04 2.90 21.27
CA PRO A 401 -0.09 1.73 20.40
C PRO A 401 -0.66 2.07 19.01
N VAL A 402 0.02 1.66 17.96
CA VAL A 402 -0.35 1.95 16.58
C VAL A 402 -0.14 0.70 15.73
N PRO A 403 -1.16 0.21 15.01
CA PRO A 403 -0.95 -0.90 14.09
C PRO A 403 -0.05 -0.47 12.93
N PRO A 404 0.93 -1.29 12.53
CA PRO A 404 1.79 -1.00 11.40
C PRO A 404 0.98 -1.02 10.09
N GLU A 405 1.28 -0.09 9.20
CA GLU A 405 0.74 -0.09 7.83
C GLU A 405 1.66 -0.88 6.90
N VAL A 406 2.97 -0.76 7.10
CA VAL A 406 3.99 -1.44 6.29
C VAL A 406 4.90 -2.29 7.16
N PHE A 407 5.00 -3.57 6.85
CA PHE A 407 6.00 -4.47 7.41
C PHE A 407 7.33 -4.32 6.66
N VAL A 408 8.43 -4.09 7.37
CA VAL A 408 9.76 -3.92 6.74
C VAL A 408 10.54 -5.22 6.85
N SER A 409 10.83 -5.85 5.71
CA SER A 409 11.63 -7.06 5.63
C SER A 409 12.98 -6.79 4.97
N TYR A 410 14.06 -7.28 5.57
CA TYR A 410 15.42 -6.94 5.17
C TYR A 410 16.42 -8.02 5.60
N SER A 411 17.65 -7.92 5.09
CA SER A 411 18.78 -8.77 5.50
C SER A 411 19.64 -8.12 6.59
N ASN A 412 19.95 -8.87 7.66
CA ASN A 412 20.88 -8.43 8.71
C ASN A 412 22.30 -8.15 8.19
N ALA A 413 22.71 -8.83 7.11
CA ALA A 413 23.99 -8.61 6.44
C ALA A 413 23.92 -7.50 5.38
N GLY A 414 22.77 -6.85 5.20
CA GLY A 414 22.59 -5.75 4.27
C GLY A 414 23.19 -4.44 4.79
N SER A 415 23.46 -3.51 3.88
CA SER A 415 23.83 -2.14 4.24
C SER A 415 22.65 -1.42 4.87
N PHE A 416 22.88 -0.76 6.01
CA PHE A 416 21.86 0.05 6.66
C PHE A 416 21.47 1.26 5.80
N ALA A 417 22.42 1.83 5.05
CA ALA A 417 22.16 2.92 4.13
C ALA A 417 21.10 2.53 3.08
N ASP A 418 21.25 1.35 2.49
CA ASP A 418 20.35 0.88 1.46
C ASP A 418 18.96 0.54 2.00
N LEU A 419 18.87 0.02 3.23
CA LEU A 419 17.61 -0.19 3.93
C LEU A 419 16.85 1.13 4.09
N VAL A 420 17.53 2.19 4.52
CA VAL A 420 16.88 3.49 4.71
C VAL A 420 16.50 4.13 3.38
N ARG A 421 17.36 4.06 2.35
CA ARG A 421 17.01 4.52 0.99
C ARG A 421 15.77 3.80 0.45
N SER A 422 15.68 2.48 0.65
CA SER A 422 14.51 1.68 0.26
C SER A 422 13.22 2.18 0.92
N LEU A 423 13.27 2.49 2.22
CA LEU A 423 12.14 3.05 2.98
C LEU A 423 11.76 4.45 2.47
N GLU A 424 12.74 5.31 2.21
CA GLU A 424 12.49 6.66 1.72
C GLU A 424 11.87 6.66 0.33
N TRP A 425 12.37 5.83 -0.59
CA TRP A 425 11.77 5.65 -1.91
C TRP A 425 10.33 5.15 -1.85
N GLN A 426 10.04 4.16 -0.99
CA GLN A 426 8.66 3.70 -0.82
C GLN A 426 7.76 4.80 -0.25
N ALA A 427 8.23 5.50 0.78
CA ALA A 427 7.46 6.58 1.40
C ALA A 427 7.15 7.69 0.40
N GLU A 428 8.10 8.05 -0.46
CA GLU A 428 7.89 9.01 -1.54
C GLU A 428 6.88 8.49 -2.57
N ALA A 429 7.10 7.28 -3.10
CA ALA A 429 6.27 6.68 -4.15
C ALA A 429 4.81 6.43 -3.71
N ARG A 430 4.59 6.13 -2.43
CA ARG A 430 3.27 5.91 -1.82
C ARG A 430 2.67 7.17 -1.20
N GLU A 431 3.39 8.29 -1.20
CA GLU A 431 3.06 9.54 -0.51
C GLU A 431 2.72 9.32 0.98
N PHE A 432 3.51 8.49 1.65
CA PHE A 432 3.39 8.28 3.09
C PHE A 432 3.83 9.54 3.84
N ASP A 433 3.04 9.93 4.83
CA ASP A 433 3.35 11.05 5.70
C ASP A 433 4.21 10.60 6.89
N ASP A 434 4.74 11.56 7.65
CA ASP A 434 5.59 11.26 8.81
C ASP A 434 4.85 10.51 9.93
N ASN A 435 3.52 10.40 9.89
CA ASN A 435 2.72 9.65 10.86
C ASN A 435 2.44 8.21 10.42
N THR A 436 2.81 7.84 9.18
CA THR A 436 2.59 6.51 8.64
C THR A 436 3.42 5.48 9.45
N PRO A 437 2.79 4.44 10.02
CA PRO A 437 3.48 3.50 10.89
C PRO A 437 4.08 2.31 10.12
N PHE A 438 5.33 1.99 10.45
CA PHE A 438 6.09 0.88 9.91
C PHE A 438 6.37 -0.14 11.02
N PHE A 439 6.40 -1.42 10.69
CA PHE A 439 6.96 -2.45 11.57
C PHE A 439 8.41 -2.71 11.19
N PHE A 440 9.33 -2.19 11.99
CA PHE A 440 10.76 -2.48 11.89
C PHE A 440 11.18 -3.22 13.15
N ASP A 441 11.21 -4.55 13.06
CA ASP A 441 11.43 -5.50 14.16
C ASP A 441 12.60 -5.15 15.10
N ILE A 442 13.76 -4.67 14.59
CA ILE A 442 14.89 -4.20 15.43
C ILE A 442 14.44 -3.16 16.46
N LEU A 443 13.49 -2.30 16.09
CA LEU A 443 12.97 -1.26 16.96
C LEU A 443 11.67 -1.67 17.65
N CYS A 444 10.87 -2.56 17.06
CA CYS A 444 9.51 -2.88 17.51
C CYS A 444 9.45 -4.13 18.41
N ILE A 445 10.50 -4.96 18.43
CA ILE A 445 10.58 -6.17 19.24
C ILE A 445 11.68 -6.01 20.29
N ALA A 446 11.38 -6.34 21.54
CA ALA A 446 12.38 -6.38 22.60
C ALA A 446 13.30 -7.60 22.42
N GLN A 447 14.56 -7.48 22.84
CA GLN A 447 15.54 -8.56 22.66
C GLN A 447 15.07 -9.92 23.26
N GLU A 448 14.34 -9.86 24.36
CA GLU A 448 13.81 -11.03 25.08
C GLU A 448 12.62 -11.69 24.34
N GLU A 449 11.89 -10.91 23.55
CA GLU A 449 10.76 -11.37 22.72
C GLU A 449 11.24 -11.91 21.37
N MET A 450 12.53 -11.78 21.06
CA MET A 450 13.12 -12.12 19.77
C MET A 450 13.28 -13.64 19.54
N ARG A 451 12.47 -14.47 20.21
CA ARG A 451 12.48 -15.92 20.07
C ARG A 451 11.06 -16.45 20.06
N ILE A 452 10.80 -17.24 19.01
CA ILE A 452 10.05 -18.51 18.95
C ILE A 452 9.64 -18.62 17.49
N VAL A 453 10.20 -19.61 16.80
CA VAL A 453 9.77 -20.01 15.45
C VAL A 453 8.38 -20.65 15.61
N SER A 454 7.33 -19.83 15.55
CA SER A 454 5.93 -20.26 15.60
C SER A 454 5.02 -19.27 14.88
N ASP A 455 3.83 -19.73 14.51
CA ASP A 455 2.78 -18.88 13.94
C ASP A 455 2.30 -17.79 14.92
N GLU A 456 2.57 -17.95 16.22
CA GLU A 456 2.24 -16.96 17.28
C GLU A 456 3.38 -15.98 17.54
N SER A 457 4.45 -16.01 16.75
CA SER A 457 5.58 -15.08 16.88
C SER A 457 5.16 -13.64 16.61
N PHE A 458 5.85 -12.70 17.28
CA PHE A 458 5.66 -11.26 17.08
C PHE A 458 5.78 -10.86 15.62
N HIS A 459 6.75 -11.42 14.88
CA HIS A 459 6.91 -11.20 13.44
C HIS A 459 5.69 -11.63 12.63
N THR A 460 5.14 -12.81 12.92
CA THR A 460 4.00 -13.35 12.17
C THR A 460 2.72 -12.55 12.43
N ILE A 461 2.47 -12.19 13.70
CA ILE A 461 1.33 -11.34 14.07
C ILE A 461 1.44 -9.97 13.37
N ALA A 462 2.60 -9.32 13.46
CA ALA A 462 2.80 -8.02 12.81
C ALA A 462 2.64 -8.09 11.28
N ALA A 463 3.11 -9.16 10.64
CA ALA A 463 2.89 -9.39 9.21
C ALA A 463 1.40 -9.58 8.84
N GLN A 464 0.65 -10.29 9.69
CA GLN A 464 -0.80 -10.49 9.51
C GLN A 464 -1.61 -9.20 9.71
N GLU A 465 -1.15 -8.28 10.52
CA GLU A 465 -1.86 -7.02 10.79
C GLU A 465 -1.44 -5.87 9.86
N SER A 466 -0.24 -5.96 9.26
CA SER A 466 0.23 -4.94 8.31
C SER A 466 -0.56 -4.96 7.00
N GLU A 467 -0.83 -3.79 6.42
CA GLU A 467 -1.55 -3.65 5.13
C GLU A 467 -0.66 -4.00 3.92
N GLY A 468 0.66 -4.02 4.12
CA GLY A 468 1.62 -4.47 3.13
C GLY A 468 3.01 -4.74 3.69
N ILE A 469 3.92 -5.11 2.79
CA ILE A 469 5.33 -5.37 3.06
C ILE A 469 6.21 -4.55 2.12
N LEU A 470 7.29 -3.99 2.68
CA LEU A 470 8.44 -3.52 1.94
C LEU A 470 9.56 -4.56 2.09
N VAL A 471 9.96 -5.15 0.97
CA VAL A 471 11.12 -6.04 0.90
C VAL A 471 12.34 -5.23 0.47
N CYS A 472 13.21 -4.95 1.42
CA CYS A 472 14.51 -4.35 1.16
C CYS A 472 15.52 -5.40 0.64
N HIS A 473 16.76 -4.97 0.42
CA HIS A 473 17.89 -5.81 0.00
C HIS A 473 17.97 -7.20 0.66
N GLY A 474 18.45 -8.19 -0.12
CA GLY A 474 18.71 -9.55 0.36
C GLY A 474 17.52 -10.50 0.19
N CYS A 475 16.85 -10.43 -0.96
CA CYS A 475 15.76 -11.35 -1.33
C CYS A 475 16.17 -12.83 -1.41
N ASP A 476 17.46 -13.14 -1.34
CA ASP A 476 18.08 -14.47 -1.32
C ASP A 476 18.35 -14.99 0.10
N ARG A 477 17.77 -14.35 1.13
CA ARG A 477 17.92 -14.70 2.55
C ARG A 477 16.68 -15.39 3.08
N GLY A 478 16.89 -16.43 3.90
CA GLY A 478 15.81 -17.28 4.40
C GLY A 478 14.67 -16.50 5.07
N TRP A 479 15.00 -15.60 6.00
CA TRP A 479 13.96 -14.85 6.74
C TRP A 479 13.21 -13.84 5.87
N VAL A 480 13.88 -13.28 4.86
CA VAL A 480 13.23 -12.43 3.87
C VAL A 480 12.22 -13.23 3.04
N LEU A 481 12.58 -14.45 2.63
CA LEU A 481 11.66 -15.34 1.92
C LEU A 481 10.48 -15.80 2.78
N HIS A 482 10.72 -16.08 4.06
CA HIS A 482 9.66 -16.37 5.02
C HIS A 482 8.63 -15.23 5.07
N ASN A 483 9.10 -13.99 5.20
CA ASN A 483 8.23 -12.82 5.25
C ASN A 483 7.50 -12.61 3.92
N ILE A 484 8.19 -12.73 2.78
CA ILE A 484 7.56 -12.68 1.46
C ILE A 484 6.43 -13.72 1.36
N ALA A 485 6.66 -14.96 1.79
CA ALA A 485 5.68 -16.04 1.77
C ALA A 485 4.40 -15.71 2.54
N ALA A 486 4.51 -15.00 3.66
CA ALA A 486 3.36 -14.57 4.45
C ALA A 486 2.45 -13.57 3.70
N PHE A 487 2.97 -12.83 2.72
CA PHE A 487 2.22 -11.84 1.95
C PHE A 487 1.83 -12.32 0.56
N LEU A 488 2.57 -13.26 -0.05
CA LEU A 488 2.34 -13.73 -1.42
C LEU A 488 0.95 -14.35 -1.65
N THR A 489 0.35 -14.97 -0.64
CA THR A 489 -0.99 -15.57 -0.72
C THR A 489 -2.11 -14.60 -0.36
N THR A 490 -1.77 -13.33 -0.08
CA THR A 490 -2.71 -12.31 0.38
C THR A 490 -2.94 -11.24 -0.70
N ASP A 491 -4.04 -10.50 -0.61
CA ASP A 491 -4.30 -9.32 -1.46
C ASP A 491 -3.67 -8.04 -0.89
N LYS A 492 -2.58 -8.18 -0.12
CA LYS A 492 -1.89 -7.07 0.54
C LYS A 492 -0.87 -6.41 -0.37
N LEU A 493 -0.43 -5.22 0.03
CA LEU A 493 0.58 -4.48 -0.71
C LEU A 493 1.95 -5.17 -0.59
N VAL A 494 2.67 -5.30 -1.71
CA VAL A 494 4.03 -5.86 -1.75
C VAL A 494 4.87 -4.93 -2.62
N ASP A 495 5.89 -4.33 -2.03
CA ASP A 495 6.85 -3.47 -2.72
C ASP A 495 8.28 -3.99 -2.48
N PHE A 496 9.16 -3.86 -3.46
CA PHE A 496 10.58 -4.17 -3.34
C PHE A 496 11.38 -2.87 -3.42
N GLY A 497 12.25 -2.63 -2.44
CA GLY A 497 13.08 -1.43 -2.38
C GLY A 497 14.54 -1.70 -2.69
N SER A 498 15.18 -0.74 -3.37
CA SER A 498 16.60 -0.71 -3.67
C SER A 498 17.24 0.61 -3.23
N GLU A 499 18.57 0.67 -3.39
CA GLU A 499 19.39 1.87 -3.17
C GLU A 499 19.00 3.06 -4.05
N SER A 500 18.32 2.80 -5.17
CA SER A 500 18.10 3.73 -6.27
C SER A 500 16.65 3.85 -6.72
N GLY A 501 15.74 3.04 -6.15
CA GLY A 501 14.31 3.10 -6.46
C GLY A 501 13.48 2.08 -5.70
N VAL A 502 12.19 2.06 -5.99
CA VAL A 502 11.22 1.11 -5.44
C VAL A 502 10.34 0.55 -6.56
N LEU A 503 10.04 -0.74 -6.46
CA LEU A 503 9.24 -1.51 -7.39
C LEU A 503 7.94 -1.93 -6.71
N ALA A 504 6.81 -1.50 -7.27
CA ALA A 504 5.50 -1.98 -6.87
C ALA A 504 5.20 -3.34 -7.53
N CYS A 505 4.69 -4.30 -6.75
CA CYS A 505 4.42 -5.65 -7.26
C CYS A 505 2.93 -6.00 -7.32
N THR A 506 2.11 -5.46 -6.42
CA THR A 506 0.68 -5.80 -6.35
C THR A 506 -0.23 -4.66 -6.82
N ARG A 507 0.12 -3.42 -6.50
CA ARG A 507 -0.68 -2.23 -6.84
C ARG A 507 0.24 -1.12 -7.35
N PRO A 508 -0.07 -0.46 -8.48
CA PRO A 508 0.77 0.62 -8.99
C PRO A 508 0.83 1.80 -8.00
N PHE A 509 1.81 2.67 -8.18
CA PHE A 509 1.91 3.94 -7.47
C PHE A 509 0.81 4.91 -7.93
N ARG A 510 0.69 6.06 -7.26
CA ARG A 510 -0.42 7.00 -7.50
C ARG A 510 -0.44 7.59 -8.91
N ASP A 511 0.74 7.73 -9.52
CA ASP A 511 0.92 8.16 -10.91
C ASP A 511 0.60 7.05 -11.93
N GLY A 512 0.27 5.85 -11.47
CA GLY A 512 0.01 4.68 -12.33
C GLY A 512 1.28 3.92 -12.71
N SER A 513 2.47 4.37 -12.28
CA SER A 513 3.74 3.69 -12.54
C SER A 513 3.89 2.47 -11.63
N TRP A 514 4.73 1.53 -12.05
CA TRP A 514 5.11 0.36 -11.24
C TRP A 514 6.53 0.48 -10.67
N GLU A 515 7.28 1.49 -11.10
CA GLU A 515 8.65 1.76 -10.67
C GLU A 515 8.74 3.25 -10.34
N CYS A 516 9.27 3.57 -9.17
CA CYS A 516 9.59 4.93 -8.77
C CYS A 516 11.10 5.02 -8.51
N GLY A 517 11.76 6.00 -9.13
CA GLY A 517 13.23 6.04 -9.21
C GLY A 517 13.77 5.10 -10.29
N GLN A 518 14.96 4.55 -10.07
CA GLN A 518 15.58 3.53 -10.93
C GLN A 518 15.85 2.27 -10.10
N PHE A 519 14.94 1.30 -10.14
CA PHE A 519 15.09 0.07 -9.37
C PHE A 519 16.36 -0.68 -9.79
N SER A 520 17.11 -1.17 -8.80
CA SER A 520 18.44 -1.73 -9.01
C SER A 520 18.40 -2.96 -9.92
N LYS A 521 19.12 -2.90 -11.04
CA LYS A 521 19.22 -4.02 -12.00
C LYS A 521 19.77 -5.28 -11.32
N ALA A 522 20.74 -5.10 -10.41
CA ALA A 522 21.36 -6.21 -9.70
C ALA A 522 20.38 -6.90 -8.76
N GLN A 523 19.54 -6.13 -8.04
CA GLN A 523 18.48 -6.71 -7.22
C GLN A 523 17.41 -7.40 -8.05
N LEU A 524 16.97 -6.78 -9.15
CA LEU A 524 16.01 -7.39 -10.05
C LEU A 524 16.52 -8.73 -10.59
N GLN A 525 17.79 -8.78 -11.00
CA GLN A 525 18.46 -10.02 -11.44
C GLN A 525 18.51 -11.08 -10.34
N LYS A 526 18.74 -10.70 -9.07
CA LYS A 526 18.69 -11.63 -7.94
C LYS A 526 17.30 -12.22 -7.71
N LEU A 527 16.24 -11.40 -7.79
CA LEU A 527 14.86 -11.87 -7.68
C LEU A 527 14.51 -12.88 -8.79
N LEU A 528 15.00 -12.63 -10.00
CA LEU A 528 14.78 -13.45 -11.18
C LEU A 528 15.45 -14.81 -11.12
N LEU A 529 16.72 -14.81 -10.72
CA LEU A 529 17.56 -16.00 -10.65
C LEU A 529 17.46 -16.71 -9.30
N LEU A 530 16.59 -16.23 -8.41
CA LEU A 530 16.39 -16.84 -7.10
C LEU A 530 16.01 -18.31 -7.27
N LYS A 531 16.76 -19.15 -6.54
CA LYS A 531 16.48 -20.56 -6.33
C LYS A 531 16.37 -20.84 -4.85
N CYS A 532 15.20 -21.30 -4.40
CA CYS A 532 14.91 -21.57 -2.99
C CYS A 532 15.88 -22.58 -2.37
N ASP A 533 16.43 -23.50 -3.17
CA ASP A 533 17.43 -24.48 -2.71
C ASP A 533 18.84 -23.91 -2.55
N LYS A 534 19.15 -22.76 -3.17
CA LYS A 534 20.45 -22.08 -3.12
C LYS A 534 20.47 -20.88 -2.17
N VAL A 535 19.43 -20.74 -1.35
CA VAL A 535 19.25 -19.63 -0.42
C VAL A 535 20.36 -19.61 0.63
N CYS A 536 20.88 -18.43 0.93
CA CYS A 536 21.94 -18.29 1.92
C CYS A 536 21.39 -18.46 3.34
N MET A 537 21.90 -19.47 4.05
CA MET A 537 21.69 -19.71 5.49
C MET A 537 22.14 -18.54 6.39
N GLY A 538 22.95 -17.60 5.88
CA GLY A 538 23.59 -16.58 6.72
C GLY A 538 22.65 -15.63 7.50
N SER A 539 21.33 -15.71 7.31
CA SER A 539 20.34 -14.95 8.09
C SER A 539 19.57 -15.76 9.14
N CYS A 540 19.74 -17.09 9.21
CA CYS A 540 18.94 -17.97 10.06
C CYS A 540 19.67 -19.28 10.42
N SER A 541 19.34 -19.90 11.55
CA SER A 541 19.82 -21.23 11.95
C SER A 541 19.26 -22.34 11.05
N GLU A 542 19.81 -23.56 11.13
CA GLU A 542 19.27 -24.73 10.41
C GLU A 542 17.80 -25.00 10.77
N GLU A 543 17.44 -24.88 12.04
CA GLU A 543 16.07 -25.06 12.53
C GLU A 543 15.13 -23.99 11.94
N GLU A 544 15.57 -22.73 11.93
CA GLU A 544 14.80 -21.61 11.35
C GLU A 544 14.63 -21.79 9.84
N PHE A 545 15.65 -22.28 9.13
CA PHE A 545 15.58 -22.52 7.70
C PHE A 545 14.60 -23.64 7.34
N VAL A 546 14.51 -24.69 8.15
CA VAL A 546 13.46 -25.71 8.01
C VAL A 546 12.08 -25.08 8.13
N HIS A 547 11.88 -24.16 9.07
CA HIS A 547 10.61 -23.45 9.19
C HIS A 547 10.31 -22.55 8.00
N VAL A 548 11.30 -21.85 7.43
CA VAL A 548 11.13 -21.10 6.18
C VAL A 548 10.61 -22.01 5.07
N LYS A 549 11.20 -23.20 4.90
CA LYS A 549 10.74 -24.18 3.91
C LYS A 549 9.31 -24.66 4.19
N GLN A 550 8.97 -24.93 5.45
CA GLN A 550 7.62 -25.31 5.86
C GLN A 550 6.61 -24.21 5.55
N ARG A 551 6.95 -22.94 5.81
CA ARG A 551 6.10 -21.80 5.51
C ARG A 551 5.85 -21.65 4.01
N ILE A 552 6.90 -21.78 3.20
CA ILE A 552 6.79 -21.77 1.74
C ILE A 552 5.89 -22.93 1.26
N ALA A 553 6.06 -24.13 1.81
CA ALA A 553 5.20 -25.27 1.49
C ALA A 553 3.74 -25.03 1.91
N ALA A 554 3.51 -24.37 3.05
CA ALA A 554 2.17 -24.05 3.55
C ALA A 554 1.40 -23.06 2.65
N CYS A 555 2.09 -22.28 1.82
CA CYS A 555 1.44 -21.47 0.77
C CYS A 555 0.73 -22.34 -0.28
N PHE A 556 1.11 -23.61 -0.42
CA PHE A 556 0.60 -24.55 -1.43
C PHE A 556 0.20 -25.89 -0.78
N PRO A 557 -0.89 -25.94 0.00
CA PRO A 557 -1.23 -27.08 0.85
C PRO A 557 -1.55 -28.38 0.09
N HIS A 558 -1.82 -28.30 -1.21
CA HIS A 558 -2.15 -29.45 -2.07
C HIS A 558 -0.97 -29.95 -2.93
N VAL A 559 0.23 -29.41 -2.72
CA VAL A 559 1.40 -29.65 -3.57
C VAL A 559 2.55 -30.22 -2.72
N PRO A 560 3.33 -31.20 -3.24
CA PRO A 560 4.51 -31.70 -2.53
C PRO A 560 5.51 -30.57 -2.20
N PRO A 561 6.22 -30.60 -1.06
CA PRO A 561 7.12 -29.51 -0.66
C PRO A 561 8.22 -29.16 -1.68
N GLN A 562 8.69 -30.15 -2.44
CA GLN A 562 9.70 -29.98 -3.49
C GLN A 562 9.15 -29.18 -4.69
N GLU A 563 7.88 -29.39 -5.04
CA GLU A 563 7.19 -28.65 -6.10
C GLU A 563 6.68 -27.29 -5.60
N ALA A 564 6.32 -27.18 -4.32
CA ALA A 564 5.89 -25.93 -3.70
C ALA A 564 6.97 -24.83 -3.77
N ALA A 565 8.25 -25.20 -3.64
CA ALA A 565 9.37 -24.26 -3.84
C ALA A 565 9.42 -23.71 -5.27
N ALA A 566 9.22 -24.55 -6.28
CA ALA A 566 9.18 -24.10 -7.67
C ALA A 566 7.98 -23.18 -7.96
N LEU A 567 6.80 -23.52 -7.43
CA LEU A 567 5.60 -22.65 -7.54
C LEU A 567 5.76 -21.33 -6.78
N PHE A 568 6.49 -21.34 -5.66
CA PHE A 568 6.85 -20.14 -4.93
C PHE A 568 7.79 -19.23 -5.74
N GLU A 569 8.85 -19.79 -6.33
CA GLU A 569 9.75 -19.08 -7.24
C GLU A 569 8.98 -18.47 -8.41
N GLU A 570 8.05 -19.24 -8.99
CA GLU A 570 7.18 -18.77 -10.08
C GLU A 570 6.28 -17.61 -9.63
N SER A 571 5.67 -17.75 -8.45
CA SER A 571 4.81 -16.71 -7.86
C SER A 571 5.61 -15.45 -7.60
N LEU A 572 6.81 -15.55 -7.02
CA LEU A 572 7.67 -14.40 -6.77
C LEU A 572 8.02 -13.65 -8.07
N ARG A 573 8.33 -14.39 -9.14
CA ARG A 573 8.56 -13.80 -10.46
C ARG A 573 7.31 -13.10 -10.98
N ARG A 574 6.12 -13.69 -10.81
CA ARG A 574 4.84 -13.05 -11.17
C ARG A 574 4.65 -11.69 -10.50
N PHE A 575 5.03 -11.57 -9.23
CA PHE A 575 4.93 -10.31 -8.49
C PHE A 575 6.02 -9.30 -8.88
N ALA A 576 7.27 -9.73 -9.09
CA ALA A 576 8.37 -8.82 -9.42
C ALA A 576 8.37 -8.36 -10.89
N THR A 577 8.17 -9.27 -11.85
CA THR A 577 8.45 -9.00 -13.28
C THR A 577 7.21 -8.73 -14.11
N GLY A 578 6.10 -9.37 -13.74
CA GLY A 578 4.82 -9.22 -14.43
C GLY A 578 4.37 -7.77 -14.49
N PRO A 579 4.30 -7.04 -13.36
CA PRO A 579 3.88 -5.65 -13.37
C PRO A 579 4.82 -4.71 -14.11
N LEU A 580 6.14 -4.94 -14.08
CA LEU A 580 7.13 -4.17 -14.85
C LEU A 580 6.89 -4.26 -16.36
N LEU A 581 6.76 -5.49 -16.87
CA LEU A 581 6.53 -5.71 -18.31
C LEU A 581 5.16 -5.21 -18.75
N ARG A 582 4.13 -5.43 -17.94
CA ARG A 582 2.76 -4.94 -18.19
C ARG A 582 2.70 -3.41 -18.17
N GLY A 583 3.35 -2.78 -17.19
CA GLY A 583 3.48 -1.33 -17.09
C GLY A 583 4.23 -0.73 -18.28
N ALA A 584 5.40 -1.27 -18.63
CA ALA A 584 6.18 -0.80 -19.77
C ALA A 584 5.43 -0.95 -21.10
N ALA A 585 4.71 -2.06 -21.29
CA ALA A 585 3.84 -2.26 -22.44
C ALA A 585 2.68 -1.26 -22.52
N SER A 586 2.06 -0.94 -21.38
CA SER A 586 1.00 0.06 -21.29
C SER A 586 1.48 1.48 -21.60
N HIS A 587 2.75 1.80 -21.30
CA HIS A 587 3.33 3.14 -21.51
C HIS A 587 4.16 3.27 -22.80
N GLY A 588 4.28 2.20 -23.60
CA GLY A 588 5.01 2.23 -24.86
C GLY A 588 6.55 2.12 -24.75
N ASP A 589 7.09 1.75 -23.58
CA ASP A 589 8.54 1.74 -23.34
C ASP A 589 9.23 0.49 -23.91
N ARG A 590 9.41 0.49 -25.23
CA ARG A 590 10.09 -0.56 -26.00
C ARG A 590 11.54 -0.83 -25.55
N VAL A 591 12.26 0.20 -25.09
CA VAL A 591 13.67 0.05 -24.69
C VAL A 591 13.74 -0.74 -23.39
N PHE A 592 12.86 -0.40 -22.44
CA PHE A 592 12.75 -1.13 -21.19
C PHE A 592 12.28 -2.57 -21.41
N ILE A 593 11.27 -2.80 -22.26
CA ILE A 593 10.80 -4.17 -22.58
C ILE A 593 11.95 -5.05 -23.10
N ARG A 594 12.75 -4.57 -24.07
CA ARG A 594 13.89 -5.34 -24.62
C ARG A 594 14.97 -5.57 -23.57
N LYS A 595 15.30 -4.54 -22.80
CA LYS A 595 16.32 -4.61 -21.74
C LYS A 595 15.95 -5.63 -20.68
N VAL A 596 14.69 -5.63 -20.25
CA VAL A 596 14.16 -6.57 -19.26
C VAL A 596 14.14 -7.98 -19.85
N CYS A 597 13.67 -8.16 -21.09
CA CYS A 597 13.62 -9.48 -21.72
C CYS A 597 14.99 -10.07 -22.12
N ALA A 598 16.05 -9.27 -22.13
CA ALA A 598 17.41 -9.75 -22.37
C ALA A 598 18.00 -10.50 -21.17
N ALA A 599 17.40 -10.40 -19.97
CA ALA A 599 17.87 -11.12 -18.80
C ALA A 599 17.42 -12.60 -18.83
N PRO A 600 18.27 -13.55 -18.40
CA PRO A 600 17.93 -14.97 -18.39
C PRO A 600 16.64 -15.26 -17.59
N GLY A 601 15.68 -15.96 -18.21
CA GLY A 601 14.39 -16.29 -17.60
C GLY A 601 13.31 -15.21 -17.69
N MET A 602 13.62 -14.04 -18.26
CA MET A 602 12.66 -12.94 -18.48
C MET A 602 12.01 -13.02 -19.86
N LEU A 603 11.21 -14.05 -20.09
CA LEU A 603 10.49 -14.17 -21.36
C LEU A 603 9.12 -13.49 -21.26
N ILE A 604 8.78 -12.67 -22.25
CA ILE A 604 7.44 -12.08 -22.36
C ILE A 604 6.35 -13.15 -22.48
N THR A 605 6.73 -14.34 -22.97
CA THR A 605 5.87 -15.52 -23.13
C THR A 605 5.55 -16.23 -21.83
N ASN A 606 6.23 -15.89 -20.73
CA ASN A 606 6.01 -16.57 -19.47
C ASN A 606 4.60 -16.27 -18.92
N LYS A 607 3.82 -17.33 -18.67
CA LYS A 607 2.46 -17.24 -18.11
C LYS A 607 2.45 -16.56 -16.74
N SER A 608 3.55 -16.62 -16.00
CA SER A 608 3.69 -15.94 -14.71
C SER A 608 3.66 -14.41 -14.86
N ASN A 609 3.87 -13.83 -16.04
CA ASN A 609 3.78 -12.38 -16.27
C ASN A 609 2.34 -11.85 -16.45
N ARG A 610 1.31 -12.65 -16.14
CA ARG A 610 -0.11 -12.26 -16.24
C ARG A 610 -0.58 -11.43 -15.06
N GLY A 611 -1.44 -10.46 -15.33
CA GLY A 611 -2.06 -9.61 -14.30
C GLY A 611 -3.19 -10.31 -13.55
N SER A 612 -3.96 -9.53 -12.79
CA SER A 612 -5.07 -10.04 -11.98
C SER A 612 -6.27 -10.45 -12.82
N LEU A 613 -6.40 -9.89 -14.03
CA LEU A 613 -7.40 -10.28 -15.03
C LEU A 613 -6.84 -11.30 -16.03
N GLY A 614 -5.63 -11.82 -15.79
CA GLY A 614 -4.97 -12.75 -16.71
C GLY A 614 -4.29 -12.09 -17.90
N GLU A 615 -4.29 -10.76 -17.97
CA GLU A 615 -3.76 -9.98 -19.09
C GLU A 615 -2.23 -10.05 -19.15
N MET A 616 -1.69 -10.26 -20.35
CA MET A 616 -0.24 -10.30 -20.63
C MET A 616 0.24 -8.95 -21.20
N PRO A 617 1.55 -8.65 -21.20
CA PRO A 617 2.08 -7.40 -21.75
C PRO A 617 1.61 -7.09 -23.19
N VAL A 618 1.41 -8.12 -24.02
CA VAL A 618 0.87 -7.96 -25.39
C VAL A 618 -0.57 -7.41 -25.44
N HIS A 619 -1.42 -7.71 -24.45
CA HIS A 619 -2.77 -7.13 -24.35
C HIS A 619 -2.70 -5.63 -24.07
N LEU A 620 -1.83 -5.24 -23.12
CA LEU A 620 -1.67 -3.85 -22.72
C LEU A 620 -0.94 -3.02 -23.79
N ALA A 621 -0.01 -3.61 -24.54
CA ALA A 621 0.59 -2.96 -25.70
C ALA A 621 -0.43 -2.77 -26.85
N ALA A 622 -1.37 -3.70 -27.02
CA ALA A 622 -2.47 -3.53 -27.96
C ALA A 622 -3.44 -2.42 -27.51
N ALA A 623 -3.70 -2.32 -26.20
CA ALA A 623 -4.56 -1.31 -25.60
C ALA A 623 -3.92 0.09 -25.56
N SER A 624 -2.60 0.21 -25.45
CA SER A 624 -1.92 1.51 -25.44
C SER A 624 -1.94 2.21 -26.79
N GLY A 625 -2.17 1.46 -27.87
CA GLY A 625 -2.09 1.95 -29.24
C GLY A 625 -0.67 2.21 -29.73
N ASP A 626 0.36 1.97 -28.91
CA ASP A 626 1.76 2.08 -29.31
C ASP A 626 2.20 0.84 -30.10
N VAL A 627 2.15 0.99 -31.42
CA VAL A 627 2.51 -0.04 -32.39
C VAL A 627 3.96 -0.51 -32.23
N HIS A 628 4.88 0.34 -31.77
CA HIS A 628 6.29 -0.03 -31.62
C HIS A 628 6.51 -0.91 -30.39
N ALA A 629 5.82 -0.63 -29.29
CA ALA A 629 5.81 -1.51 -28.13
C ALA A 629 5.14 -2.84 -28.46
N LEU A 630 4.00 -2.82 -29.17
CA LEU A 630 3.31 -4.03 -29.63
C LEU A 630 4.20 -4.90 -30.54
N ARG A 631 4.86 -4.30 -31.54
CA ARG A 631 5.83 -5.01 -32.39
C ARG A 631 6.97 -5.59 -31.57
N THR A 632 7.51 -4.83 -30.62
CA THR A 632 8.58 -5.32 -29.74
C THR A 632 8.13 -6.53 -28.92
N CYS A 633 6.90 -6.53 -28.41
CA CYS A 633 6.35 -7.70 -27.71
C CYS A 633 6.27 -8.93 -28.63
N LEU A 634 5.80 -8.75 -29.87
CA LEU A 634 5.68 -9.82 -30.87
C LEU A 634 7.05 -10.32 -31.38
N ASP A 635 8.02 -9.42 -31.57
CA ASP A 635 9.41 -9.77 -31.92
C ASP A 635 10.03 -10.68 -30.85
N LEU A 636 9.70 -10.40 -29.58
CA LEU A 636 10.08 -11.21 -28.41
C LEU A 636 9.21 -12.47 -28.24
N LYS A 637 8.46 -12.85 -29.28
CA LYS A 637 7.64 -14.06 -29.38
C LYS A 637 6.41 -14.08 -28.48
N ALA A 638 5.89 -12.93 -28.04
CA ALA A 638 4.58 -12.90 -27.36
C ALA A 638 3.49 -13.52 -28.24
N ASP A 639 2.61 -14.32 -27.64
CA ASP A 639 1.49 -14.96 -28.33
C ASP A 639 0.41 -13.91 -28.68
N PRO A 640 0.14 -13.65 -29.97
CA PRO A 640 -0.90 -12.70 -30.40
C PRO A 640 -2.32 -13.19 -30.14
N ASN A 641 -2.49 -14.48 -29.81
CA ASN A 641 -3.76 -15.12 -29.47
C ASN A 641 -3.88 -15.46 -27.97
N ALA A 642 -3.00 -14.92 -27.13
CA ALA A 642 -3.08 -15.13 -25.69
C ALA A 642 -4.47 -14.72 -25.15
N GLU A 643 -5.05 -15.56 -24.30
CA GLU A 643 -6.35 -15.31 -23.67
C GLU A 643 -6.17 -14.86 -22.21
N ASP A 644 -6.90 -13.81 -21.83
CA ASP A 644 -7.07 -13.37 -20.44
C ASP A 644 -8.19 -14.15 -19.72
N VAL A 645 -8.56 -13.76 -18.50
CA VAL A 645 -9.62 -14.44 -17.69
C VAL A 645 -11.00 -14.33 -18.34
N MET A 646 -11.26 -13.27 -19.11
CA MET A 646 -12.50 -13.09 -19.88
C MET A 646 -12.40 -13.66 -21.29
N ARG A 647 -11.35 -14.44 -21.57
CA ARG A 647 -11.06 -14.99 -22.90
C ARG A 647 -10.90 -13.91 -23.98
N GLU A 648 -10.64 -12.67 -23.57
CA GLU A 648 -10.30 -11.61 -24.50
C GLU A 648 -8.86 -11.79 -24.97
N ARG A 649 -8.62 -11.47 -26.24
CA ARG A 649 -7.32 -11.55 -26.92
C ARG A 649 -6.80 -10.15 -27.22
N PRO A 650 -5.50 -9.95 -27.48
CA PRO A 650 -4.94 -8.64 -27.84
C PRO A 650 -5.70 -7.92 -28.95
N LEU A 651 -6.29 -8.67 -29.90
CA LEU A 651 -7.10 -8.10 -30.99
C LEU A 651 -8.41 -7.45 -30.50
N HIS A 652 -9.05 -7.98 -29.45
CA HIS A 652 -10.21 -7.37 -28.80
C HIS A 652 -9.83 -6.02 -28.15
N TYR A 653 -8.67 -5.96 -27.47
CA TYR A 653 -8.17 -4.74 -26.85
C TYR A 653 -7.83 -3.65 -27.90
N ALA A 654 -7.20 -4.03 -29.02
CA ALA A 654 -6.90 -3.09 -30.11
C ALA A 654 -8.18 -2.55 -30.78
N ALA A 655 -9.20 -3.41 -30.94
CA ALA A 655 -10.51 -3.05 -31.47
C ALA A 655 -11.27 -2.10 -30.54
N LEU A 656 -11.26 -2.37 -29.23
CA LEU A 656 -11.86 -1.54 -28.18
C LEU A 656 -11.27 -0.11 -28.17
N VAL A 657 -9.96 0.02 -28.35
CA VAL A 657 -9.29 1.34 -28.31
C VAL A 657 -9.40 2.10 -29.64
N GLY A 658 -9.73 1.41 -30.73
CA GLY A 658 -9.84 2.05 -32.04
C GLY A 658 -8.48 2.28 -32.72
N CYS A 659 -7.48 1.42 -32.47
CA CYS A 659 -6.14 1.56 -33.09
C CYS A 659 -5.96 0.67 -34.33
N ALA A 660 -6.29 1.18 -35.53
CA ALA A 660 -6.14 0.44 -36.78
C ALA A 660 -4.70 -0.07 -37.06
N PRO A 661 -3.63 0.70 -36.78
CA PRO A 661 -2.27 0.19 -36.91
C PRO A 661 -1.95 -1.01 -36.00
N ALA A 662 -2.50 -1.04 -34.78
CA ALA A 662 -2.31 -2.17 -33.86
C ALA A 662 -3.04 -3.42 -34.37
N VAL A 663 -4.28 -3.26 -34.87
CA VAL A 663 -5.05 -4.33 -35.52
C VAL A 663 -4.28 -4.93 -36.70
N GLN A 664 -3.72 -4.10 -37.59
CA GLN A 664 -2.93 -4.59 -38.72
C GLN A 664 -1.69 -5.39 -38.28
N VAL A 665 -0.99 -4.92 -37.25
CA VAL A 665 0.20 -5.63 -36.73
C VAL A 665 -0.17 -6.97 -36.13
N LEU A 666 -1.27 -7.05 -35.37
CA LEU A 666 -1.75 -8.32 -34.80
C LEU A 666 -2.21 -9.30 -35.88
N LEU A 667 -2.96 -8.84 -36.88
CA LEU A 667 -3.39 -9.70 -38.01
C LEU A 667 -2.19 -10.23 -38.80
N ARG A 668 -1.18 -9.40 -39.05
CA ARG A 668 0.09 -9.84 -39.69
C ARG A 668 0.87 -10.83 -38.84
N ALA A 669 0.67 -10.82 -37.53
CA ALA A 669 1.24 -11.79 -36.60
C ALA A 669 0.35 -13.03 -36.40
N ASN A 670 -0.63 -13.27 -37.28
CA ASN A 670 -1.56 -14.41 -37.20
C ASN A 670 -2.49 -14.39 -35.97
N ALA A 671 -2.90 -13.21 -35.51
CA ALA A 671 -4.04 -13.09 -34.58
C ALA A 671 -5.34 -13.53 -35.27
N ASP A 672 -6.14 -14.34 -34.60
CA ASP A 672 -7.42 -14.84 -35.11
C ASP A 672 -8.54 -13.82 -34.85
N PRO A 673 -9.15 -13.25 -35.91
CA PRO A 673 -10.22 -12.25 -35.79
C PRO A 673 -11.59 -12.85 -35.48
N THR A 674 -11.75 -14.18 -35.50
CA THR A 674 -13.07 -14.84 -35.44
C THR A 674 -13.44 -15.33 -34.04
N VAL A 675 -12.48 -15.37 -33.10
CA VAL A 675 -12.70 -15.93 -31.77
C VAL A 675 -13.49 -14.98 -30.90
N ARG A 676 -14.46 -15.56 -30.19
CA ARG A 676 -15.33 -14.84 -29.26
C ARG A 676 -14.79 -14.81 -27.84
N SER A 677 -14.93 -13.66 -27.19
CA SER A 677 -14.69 -13.47 -25.75
C SER A 677 -15.71 -14.24 -24.89
N ALA A 678 -15.56 -14.19 -23.56
CA ALA A 678 -16.56 -14.72 -22.62
C ALA A 678 -17.94 -14.03 -22.73
N PHE A 679 -17.99 -12.84 -23.33
CA PHE A 679 -19.24 -12.12 -23.62
C PHE A 679 -19.85 -12.49 -24.97
N MET A 680 -19.27 -13.48 -25.67
CA MET A 680 -19.70 -13.92 -27.02
C MET A 680 -19.46 -12.90 -28.14
N GLU A 681 -18.61 -11.90 -27.90
CA GLU A 681 -18.26 -10.85 -28.85
C GLU A 681 -16.97 -11.21 -29.60
N THR A 682 -16.93 -11.01 -30.92
CA THR A 682 -15.69 -11.01 -31.70
C THR A 682 -14.98 -9.65 -31.61
N PRO A 683 -13.69 -9.53 -31.99
CA PRO A 683 -13.04 -8.23 -32.14
C PRO A 683 -13.81 -7.27 -33.06
N LEU A 684 -14.50 -7.78 -34.09
CA LEU A 684 -15.34 -6.96 -34.97
C LEU A 684 -16.59 -6.47 -34.26
N ASP A 685 -17.26 -7.33 -33.48
CA ASP A 685 -18.40 -6.95 -32.65
C ASP A 685 -17.98 -5.88 -31.62
N VAL A 686 -16.82 -6.05 -30.97
CA VAL A 686 -16.24 -5.04 -30.07
C VAL A 686 -15.98 -3.72 -30.80
N ALA A 687 -15.52 -3.73 -32.05
CA ALA A 687 -15.31 -2.51 -32.85
C ALA A 687 -16.62 -1.81 -33.27
N ARG A 688 -17.70 -2.59 -33.48
CA ARG A 688 -19.04 -2.13 -33.88
C ARG A 688 -19.86 -1.61 -32.69
N GLU A 689 -19.84 -2.33 -31.58
CA GLU A 689 -20.59 -2.05 -30.35
C GLU A 689 -19.82 -1.13 -29.38
N ASN A 690 -18.62 -0.71 -29.78
CA ASN A 690 -17.60 -0.09 -28.95
C ASN A 690 -18.12 1.03 -28.02
N ALA A 691 -17.81 0.91 -26.72
CA ALA A 691 -17.97 1.99 -25.74
C ALA A 691 -17.18 3.27 -26.11
N ALA A 692 -16.18 3.21 -26.98
CA ALA A 692 -15.43 4.35 -27.51
C ALA A 692 -16.23 5.22 -28.50
N ALA A 693 -17.34 4.73 -29.06
CA ALA A 693 -18.29 5.56 -29.81
C ALA A 693 -18.95 6.62 -28.89
N PHE A 694 -19.11 6.32 -27.59
CA PHE A 694 -19.53 7.28 -26.56
C PHE A 694 -18.45 8.35 -26.28
N LEU A 695 -17.19 8.09 -26.64
CA LEU A 695 -16.02 8.97 -26.47
C LEU A 695 -15.57 9.66 -27.78
N GLY A 696 -16.29 9.46 -28.89
CA GLY A 696 -16.02 10.13 -30.17
C GLY A 696 -14.88 9.54 -31.03
N VAL A 697 -14.49 8.29 -30.78
CA VAL A 697 -13.44 7.60 -31.56
C VAL A 697 -14.03 6.98 -32.84
N LYS A 698 -13.42 7.22 -34.01
CA LYS A 698 -13.85 6.64 -35.29
C LYS A 698 -13.30 5.22 -35.45
N THR A 699 -14.18 4.23 -35.61
CA THR A 699 -13.79 2.81 -35.78
C THR A 699 -14.00 2.27 -37.19
N ASP A 700 -14.45 3.08 -38.15
CA ASP A 700 -14.80 2.67 -39.53
C ASP A 700 -13.68 1.86 -40.21
N THR A 701 -12.44 2.35 -40.11
CA THR A 701 -11.26 1.69 -40.71
C THR A 701 -10.94 0.34 -40.09
N ILE A 702 -11.30 0.13 -38.81
CA ILE A 702 -11.08 -1.15 -38.11
C ILE A 702 -12.17 -2.14 -38.47
N GLN A 703 -13.41 -1.66 -38.60
CA GLN A 703 -14.51 -2.47 -39.06
C GLN A 703 -14.22 -3.01 -40.46
N ASP A 704 -13.69 -2.18 -41.37
CA ASP A 704 -13.27 -2.62 -42.71
C ASP A 704 -12.14 -3.67 -42.65
N LEU A 705 -11.11 -3.42 -41.82
CA LEU A 705 -9.98 -4.35 -41.66
C LEU A 705 -10.39 -5.70 -41.06
N LEU A 706 -11.29 -5.70 -40.08
CA LEU A 706 -11.74 -6.94 -39.43
C LEU A 706 -12.80 -7.66 -40.26
N SER A 707 -13.69 -6.93 -40.95
CA SER A 707 -14.67 -7.54 -41.87
C SER A 707 -13.97 -8.22 -43.04
N SER A 708 -12.97 -7.57 -43.64
CA SER A 708 -12.16 -8.19 -44.70
C SER A 708 -11.34 -9.39 -44.19
N ALA A 709 -10.93 -9.38 -42.91
CA ALA A 709 -10.23 -10.51 -42.30
C ALA A 709 -11.17 -11.70 -41.99
N GLU A 710 -12.43 -11.46 -41.61
CA GLU A 710 -13.48 -12.49 -41.48
C GLU A 710 -13.89 -13.09 -42.83
N GLU A 711 -14.06 -12.24 -43.85
CA GLU A 711 -14.39 -12.67 -45.22
C GLU A 711 -13.29 -13.50 -45.88
N LEU A 712 -12.05 -13.39 -45.39
CA LEU A 712 -10.87 -14.04 -45.96
C LEU A 712 -10.71 -15.52 -45.60
N GLU A 713 -11.64 -16.16 -44.88
CA GLU A 713 -11.66 -17.60 -44.51
C GLU A 713 -10.33 -18.33 -44.83
N TRP A 714 -9.36 -18.20 -43.92
CA TRP A 714 -8.60 -19.35 -43.43
C TRP A 714 -8.12 -20.36 -44.51
N LYS A 715 -7.47 -19.87 -45.58
CA LYS A 715 -6.68 -20.71 -46.51
C LYS A 715 -5.59 -21.56 -45.84
N LEU A 716 -5.44 -21.53 -44.52
CA LEU A 716 -4.55 -22.36 -43.71
C LEU A 716 -5.24 -23.56 -43.02
N ALA A 717 -6.56 -23.77 -43.18
CA ALA A 717 -7.20 -25.07 -42.85
C ALA A 717 -6.63 -26.24 -43.63
N SER A 718 -6.14 -25.95 -44.83
CA SER A 718 -5.97 -26.93 -45.90
C SER A 718 -4.60 -26.87 -46.56
N ALA A 719 -3.68 -26.01 -46.10
CA ALA A 719 -2.31 -25.97 -46.63
C ALA A 719 -1.38 -26.90 -45.85
N GLN A 720 -1.71 -28.20 -45.83
CA GLN A 720 -0.74 -29.29 -45.64
C GLN A 720 0.03 -29.61 -46.94
N ALA A 721 0.00 -28.74 -47.94
CA ALA A 721 0.77 -28.90 -49.17
C ALA A 721 1.01 -27.53 -49.80
N PHE A 722 2.16 -26.92 -49.53
CA PHE A 722 2.98 -26.13 -50.47
C PHE A 722 4.24 -25.71 -49.71
N ASN A 723 5.33 -26.44 -49.95
CA ASN A 723 6.69 -25.95 -49.71
C ASN A 723 6.88 -24.70 -50.56
N GLU A 724 7.00 -23.54 -49.94
CA GLU A 724 7.76 -22.39 -50.45
C GLU A 724 7.99 -21.43 -49.27
N ASP A 725 9.26 -21.15 -48.98
CA ASP A 725 9.70 -20.28 -47.88
C ASP A 725 9.10 -18.86 -48.02
N PRO A 726 8.65 -18.22 -46.93
CA PRO A 726 8.18 -16.84 -47.00
C PRO A 726 9.35 -15.86 -47.15
N GLU A 727 9.28 -14.99 -48.17
CA GLU A 727 10.21 -13.88 -48.42
C GLU A 727 10.40 -12.97 -47.17
N PRO A 728 11.63 -12.52 -46.89
CA PRO A 728 11.91 -11.64 -45.76
C PRO A 728 11.37 -10.22 -46.01
N LEU A 729 10.64 -9.68 -45.03
CA LEU A 729 10.21 -8.29 -44.99
C LEU A 729 11.42 -7.34 -45.16
N GLU A 730 11.40 -6.54 -46.22
CA GLU A 730 12.47 -5.59 -46.57
C GLU A 730 12.84 -4.67 -45.39
N LEU A 731 14.11 -4.79 -44.96
CA LEU A 731 14.78 -3.86 -44.08
C LEU A 731 15.06 -2.56 -44.82
N ASP A 732 14.70 -1.43 -44.22
CA ASP A 732 15.22 -0.12 -44.61
C ASP A 732 16.74 -0.10 -44.41
N SER A 733 17.47 -0.02 -45.52
CA SER A 733 18.90 -0.26 -45.70
C SER A 733 19.84 0.81 -45.09
N ALA A 734 19.37 1.59 -44.12
CA ALA A 734 20.18 2.59 -43.43
C ALA A 734 20.85 2.09 -42.13
N VAL A 735 20.50 0.90 -41.64
CA VAL A 735 21.04 0.36 -40.36
C VAL A 735 22.05 -0.78 -40.55
N LEU A 736 22.14 -1.37 -41.75
CA LEU A 736 23.07 -2.46 -42.09
C LEU A 736 24.49 -2.01 -42.50
N LEU A 737 24.86 -0.75 -42.25
CA LEU A 737 26.15 -0.17 -42.64
C LEU A 737 27.20 -0.09 -41.52
N SER A 738 27.03 -0.79 -40.39
CA SER A 738 28.05 -0.83 -39.34
C SER A 738 28.69 -2.20 -39.06
N LEU A 739 28.27 -3.27 -39.73
CA LEU A 739 28.87 -4.60 -39.51
C LEU A 739 28.89 -5.44 -40.79
N ARG A 740 29.96 -5.33 -41.59
CA ARG A 740 30.43 -6.41 -42.47
C ARG A 740 31.94 -6.33 -42.60
N GLU A 741 32.60 -7.45 -42.30
CA GLU A 741 33.56 -8.11 -43.18
C GLU A 741 33.86 -9.51 -42.62
N VAL A 742 33.57 -10.57 -43.39
CA VAL A 742 34.41 -11.77 -43.71
C VAL A 742 33.65 -12.58 -44.80
N PRO A 743 34.33 -13.20 -45.80
CA PRO A 743 33.75 -13.47 -47.12
C PRO A 743 33.28 -14.91 -47.39
N ASP A 744 32.50 -15.01 -48.47
CA ASP A 744 31.88 -16.19 -49.09
C ASP A 744 32.87 -17.22 -49.68
N GLU A 745 32.64 -18.51 -49.39
CA GLU A 745 33.21 -19.63 -50.15
C GLU A 745 32.17 -20.75 -50.35
N ARG A 746 31.42 -20.72 -51.46
CA ARG A 746 30.87 -21.94 -52.10
C ARG A 746 30.79 -21.81 -53.62
N LYS A 747 31.89 -22.19 -54.29
CA LYS A 747 31.88 -22.84 -55.61
C LYS A 747 32.83 -24.04 -55.52
N LEU A 748 32.43 -25.14 -56.17
CA LEU A 748 33.08 -26.47 -56.23
C LEU A 748 32.69 -27.35 -55.02
N ALA A 749 32.15 -28.57 -55.14
CA ALA A 749 32.23 -29.54 -56.22
C ALA A 749 31.02 -30.50 -56.24
N GLU A 750 30.49 -30.73 -57.45
CA GLU A 750 29.91 -32.02 -57.84
C GLU A 750 31.06 -33.00 -58.11
N THR A 751 30.98 -34.26 -57.64
CA THR A 751 31.29 -35.53 -58.37
C THR A 751 31.68 -36.71 -57.45
N ALA A 752 31.15 -37.91 -57.80
CA ALA A 752 31.56 -39.29 -57.47
C ALA A 752 31.36 -39.79 -56.02
N SER A 753 30.46 -40.73 -55.67
CA SER A 753 30.22 -42.16 -56.04
C SER A 753 31.14 -43.22 -55.37
N ALA A 754 30.64 -43.87 -54.30
CA ALA A 754 30.60 -45.32 -53.92
C ALA A 754 31.85 -46.26 -54.03
N PRO A 755 31.90 -47.49 -53.42
CA PRO A 755 31.31 -48.07 -52.18
C PRO A 755 32.32 -48.96 -51.36
N VAL A 756 31.82 -49.87 -50.50
CA VAL A 756 32.44 -51.10 -49.88
C VAL A 756 32.97 -50.94 -48.43
N SER A 757 32.93 -51.93 -47.53
CA SER A 757 31.89 -52.81 -46.95
C SER A 757 32.52 -53.50 -45.73
N GLN A 758 31.76 -53.56 -44.63
CA GLN A 758 31.70 -54.58 -43.56
C GLN A 758 32.99 -55.26 -43.09
N THR A 759 33.31 -55.14 -41.79
CA THR A 759 33.01 -56.17 -40.78
C THR A 759 33.51 -55.78 -39.40
N GLN A 760 32.61 -55.90 -38.40
CA GLN A 760 32.80 -56.40 -37.03
C GLN A 760 31.95 -55.63 -36.00
N THR A 761 30.84 -56.28 -35.65
CA THR A 761 30.35 -56.53 -34.28
C THR A 761 30.34 -55.40 -33.25
N GLN A 762 29.12 -55.14 -32.73
CA GLN A 762 28.81 -54.49 -31.45
C GLN A 762 29.13 -52.98 -31.33
N LYS A 763 28.19 -52.15 -31.82
CA LYS A 763 27.71 -50.90 -31.17
C LYS A 763 26.74 -50.18 -32.13
N PHE A 764 25.46 -50.53 -32.08
CA PHE A 764 24.38 -49.71 -32.66
C PHE A 764 23.33 -49.51 -31.58
N ALA A 765 23.60 -48.51 -30.74
CA ALA A 765 22.64 -47.83 -29.85
C ALA A 765 23.12 -46.42 -29.40
N ASP A 766 24.36 -45.99 -29.69
CA ASP A 766 24.91 -44.71 -29.20
C ASP A 766 25.69 -43.92 -30.29
N GLN A 767 25.05 -43.55 -31.40
CA GLN A 767 25.65 -42.62 -32.39
C GLN A 767 24.62 -41.64 -32.99
N GLU A 768 23.84 -40.99 -32.12
CA GLU A 768 23.13 -39.74 -32.44
C GLU A 768 23.44 -38.64 -31.39
N ILE A 769 24.62 -38.74 -30.76
CA ILE A 769 25.18 -37.77 -29.80
C ILE A 769 26.69 -37.64 -30.11
N ALA A 770 27.08 -37.04 -31.24
CA ALA A 770 28.51 -36.77 -31.53
C ALA A 770 28.76 -35.74 -32.66
N ALA A 771 27.87 -34.76 -32.88
CA ALA A 771 28.13 -33.64 -33.81
C ALA A 771 27.79 -32.26 -33.22
N GLN A 772 27.66 -32.16 -31.90
CA GLN A 772 27.49 -30.92 -31.14
C GLN A 772 28.47 -30.85 -29.96
N SER A 773 29.78 -30.99 -30.20
CA SER A 773 30.76 -30.95 -29.12
C SER A 773 32.14 -30.44 -29.56
N GLN A 774 32.21 -29.40 -30.40
CA GLN A 774 33.52 -28.82 -30.78
C GLN A 774 33.62 -27.28 -30.73
N GLU A 775 32.68 -26.60 -30.09
CA GLU A 775 32.81 -25.17 -29.73
C GLU A 775 32.77 -24.90 -28.20
N MET A 776 32.82 -25.95 -27.37
CA MET A 776 32.57 -25.84 -25.93
C MET A 776 33.64 -26.53 -25.06
N ASP A 777 34.92 -26.51 -25.47
CA ASP A 777 35.98 -27.25 -24.76
C ASP A 777 37.20 -26.45 -24.29
N TRP A 778 37.32 -25.15 -24.58
CA TRP A 778 38.50 -24.38 -24.14
C TRP A 778 38.38 -23.85 -22.70
N LEU A 779 37.18 -23.42 -22.28
CA LEU A 779 36.92 -22.97 -20.91
C LEU A 779 37.05 -24.13 -19.91
N ASN A 780 36.63 -25.34 -20.29
CA ASN A 780 36.80 -26.55 -19.49
C ASN A 780 38.27 -26.98 -19.40
N LEU A 781 39.08 -26.75 -20.44
CA LEU A 781 40.53 -26.96 -20.41
C LEU A 781 41.24 -25.98 -19.45
N VAL A 782 40.82 -24.71 -19.42
CA VAL A 782 41.34 -23.70 -18.48
C VAL A 782 40.90 -23.99 -17.04
N ILE A 783 39.65 -24.41 -16.84
CA ILE A 783 39.13 -24.83 -15.53
C ILE A 783 39.84 -26.09 -15.04
N CYS A 784 40.06 -27.11 -15.88
CA CYS A 784 40.82 -28.31 -15.53
C CYS A 784 42.31 -28.04 -15.25
N ALA A 785 42.91 -27.01 -15.89
CA ALA A 785 44.26 -26.57 -15.58
C ALA A 785 44.32 -25.89 -14.19
N PHE A 786 43.33 -25.04 -13.86
CA PHE A 786 43.21 -24.39 -12.56
C PHE A 786 42.86 -25.36 -11.42
N GLU A 787 42.03 -26.38 -11.67
CA GLU A 787 41.73 -27.44 -10.70
C GLU A 787 42.96 -28.31 -10.39
N LYS A 788 43.87 -28.52 -11.35
CA LYS A 788 45.16 -29.19 -11.12
C LYS A 788 46.16 -28.34 -10.34
N ILE A 789 46.09 -27.01 -10.44
CA ILE A 789 46.93 -26.07 -9.65
C ILE A 789 46.58 -26.15 -8.15
N GLY A 790 45.33 -26.47 -7.79
CA GLY A 790 44.90 -26.65 -6.41
C GLY A 790 45.32 -27.98 -5.75
N GLY A 791 45.92 -28.93 -6.50
CA GLY A 791 46.04 -30.33 -6.04
C GLY A 791 47.30 -31.12 -6.41
N GLY A 792 48.33 -30.55 -7.03
CA GLY A 792 49.57 -31.30 -7.31
C GLY A 792 50.66 -30.54 -8.04
N THR A 793 51.92 -30.84 -7.71
CA THR A 793 53.15 -30.15 -8.15
C THR A 793 53.36 -30.19 -9.67
N MET A 794 53.05 -29.09 -10.36
CA MET A 794 53.65 -28.76 -11.66
C MET A 794 55.02 -28.09 -11.47
N THR A 795 55.99 -28.40 -12.34
CA THR A 795 57.29 -27.74 -12.35
C THR A 795 57.18 -26.34 -12.96
N LYS A 796 58.00 -25.41 -12.45
CA LYS A 796 58.00 -23.98 -12.82
C LYS A 796 58.10 -23.77 -14.34
N ASP A 797 58.85 -24.61 -15.03
CA ASP A 797 59.09 -24.51 -16.47
C ASP A 797 57.84 -24.83 -17.31
N ALA A 798 57.01 -25.78 -16.88
CA ALA A 798 55.79 -26.16 -17.59
C ALA A 798 54.67 -25.11 -17.44
N LEU A 799 54.66 -24.37 -16.33
CA LEU A 799 53.75 -23.24 -16.12
C LEU A 799 54.15 -22.04 -16.99
N ILE A 800 55.45 -21.78 -17.12
CA ILE A 800 56.00 -20.70 -17.96
C ILE A 800 55.70 -20.94 -19.44
N GLU A 801 55.83 -22.18 -19.92
CA GLU A 801 55.52 -22.54 -21.31
C GLU A 801 54.02 -22.35 -21.62
N THR A 802 53.14 -22.75 -20.70
CA THR A 802 51.68 -22.61 -20.86
C THR A 802 51.25 -21.14 -20.90
N LEU A 803 51.77 -20.31 -19.98
CA LEU A 803 51.48 -18.88 -19.93
C LEU A 803 52.08 -18.11 -21.12
N SER A 804 53.26 -18.50 -21.60
CA SER A 804 53.91 -17.90 -22.78
C SER A 804 53.14 -18.18 -24.08
N THR A 805 52.42 -19.29 -24.13
CA THR A 805 51.57 -19.66 -25.28
C THR A 805 50.27 -18.86 -25.25
N LEU A 806 49.64 -18.70 -24.08
CA LEU A 806 48.44 -17.88 -23.88
C LEU A 806 48.68 -16.37 -24.12
N LEU A 807 49.84 -15.84 -23.71
CA LEU A 807 50.21 -14.44 -23.92
C LEU A 807 50.46 -14.07 -25.40
N LYS A 808 50.67 -15.05 -26.29
CA LYS A 808 50.83 -14.83 -27.73
C LYS A 808 49.50 -14.71 -28.48
N GLU A 809 48.39 -15.20 -27.91
CA GLU A 809 47.09 -15.23 -28.59
C GLU A 809 46.20 -14.04 -28.20
N ASP A 810 46.05 -13.69 -26.92
CA ASP A 810 45.40 -12.44 -26.50
C ASP A 810 45.70 -12.08 -25.03
N ALA A 811 46.31 -10.91 -24.80
CA ALA A 811 46.71 -10.46 -23.47
C ALA A 811 45.53 -9.97 -22.59
N SER A 812 44.37 -9.69 -23.19
CA SER A 812 43.19 -9.15 -22.48
C SER A 812 42.47 -10.19 -21.63
N LEU A 813 42.52 -11.46 -22.03
CA LEU A 813 41.85 -12.59 -21.36
C LEU A 813 42.50 -12.98 -20.02
N LEU A 814 43.79 -12.69 -19.83
CA LEU A 814 44.49 -12.95 -18.57
C LEU A 814 44.00 -12.04 -17.42
N VAL A 815 43.50 -10.84 -17.77
CA VAL A 815 42.97 -9.85 -16.83
C VAL A 815 41.56 -10.23 -16.35
N GLU A 816 40.75 -10.85 -17.22
CA GLU A 816 39.41 -11.35 -16.86
C GLU A 816 39.47 -12.59 -15.98
N ALA A 817 40.43 -13.50 -16.21
CA ALA A 817 40.64 -14.64 -15.31
C ALA A 817 41.08 -14.23 -13.90
N LEU A 818 41.88 -13.15 -13.78
CA LEU A 818 42.29 -12.54 -12.50
C LEU A 818 41.12 -11.91 -11.74
N ALA A 819 40.08 -11.44 -12.44
CA ALA A 819 38.89 -10.85 -11.82
C ALA A 819 37.96 -11.90 -11.19
N CYS A 820 38.11 -13.18 -11.55
CA CYS A 820 37.25 -14.28 -11.08
C CYS A 820 37.84 -15.11 -9.92
N GLY A 821 39.12 -14.96 -9.57
CA GLY A 821 39.77 -15.78 -8.53
C GLY A 821 39.75 -15.15 -7.13
N GLN A 822 38.82 -15.54 -6.26
CA GLN A 822 39.01 -15.42 -4.82
C GLN A 822 39.82 -16.62 -4.31
N GLN A 823 41.13 -16.47 -4.09
CA GLN A 823 41.90 -17.15 -3.03
C GLN A 823 43.38 -16.70 -3.00
N ASP A 824 43.98 -16.75 -1.81
CA ASP A 824 45.29 -16.23 -1.40
C ASP A 824 46.51 -16.69 -2.25
N ILE A 825 46.73 -16.07 -3.40
CA ILE A 825 48.06 -16.00 -4.02
C ILE A 825 48.53 -14.56 -3.90
N GLN A 826 49.64 -14.33 -3.20
CA GLN A 826 50.22 -12.99 -3.08
C GLN A 826 50.60 -12.51 -4.48
N VAL A 827 49.90 -11.47 -4.96
CA VAL A 827 50.03 -10.83 -6.29
C VAL A 827 51.50 -10.59 -6.70
N ARG A 828 52.39 -10.44 -5.73
CA ARG A 828 53.84 -10.27 -5.90
C ARG A 828 54.55 -11.48 -6.54
N ASP A 829 54.23 -12.70 -6.12
CA ASP A 829 54.93 -13.92 -6.59
C ASP A 829 54.52 -14.27 -8.04
N PHE A 830 53.26 -13.95 -8.40
CA PHE A 830 52.75 -14.10 -9.76
C PHE A 830 53.36 -13.06 -10.72
N LEU A 831 53.59 -11.83 -10.25
CA LEU A 831 54.26 -10.79 -11.04
C LEU A 831 55.74 -11.12 -11.30
N GLU A 832 56.45 -11.75 -10.36
CA GLU A 832 57.83 -12.22 -10.59
C GLU A 832 57.92 -13.34 -11.64
N LEU A 833 56.92 -14.23 -11.71
CA LEU A 833 56.80 -15.27 -12.73
C LEU A 833 56.47 -14.72 -14.12
N LEU A 834 55.59 -13.71 -14.20
CA LEU A 834 55.25 -13.00 -15.45
C LEU A 834 56.43 -12.21 -16.02
N VAL A 835 57.29 -11.66 -15.16
CA VAL A 835 58.54 -10.99 -15.57
C VAL A 835 59.61 -11.99 -16.02
N GLN A 836 59.59 -13.24 -15.53
CA GLN A 836 60.47 -14.31 -16.01
C GLN A 836 60.02 -14.94 -17.34
N ALA A 837 58.72 -14.89 -17.64
CA ALA A 837 58.15 -15.43 -18.88
C ALA A 837 58.20 -14.45 -20.07
N LYS A 838 58.38 -13.15 -19.81
CA LYS A 838 58.57 -12.09 -20.79
C LYS A 838 60.05 -11.88 -21.09
#